data_AF-A0A815JMA4-F1
#
_entry.id   AF-A0A815JMA4-F1
#
_cell.length_a   1.000
_cell.length_b   1.000
_cell.length_c   1.000
_cell.angle_alpha   90.00
_cell.angle_beta   90.00
_cell.angle_gamma   90.00
#
_symmetry.space_group_name_H-M   'P 1'
#
loop_
_entity.id
_entity.type
_entity.pdbx_description
1 polymer ?
#
loop_
_entity_poly.entity_id
_entity_poly.type
_entity_poly.pdbx_seq_one_letter_code
_entity_poly.pdbx_strand_id
1 'polypeptide(L)'
;MLKAGLLPSPTISALSSSLAASKNKIDTQTFVELRTDIPHVRIYFSVDGTKPDPFQVFKTGHVSTFLYRGAFRLGPGRRTVKAIAVTTDGLRESNITTKYFDVNDMYSEAYQEDTENNESFNQSNLSPERTPPLNKKKKPYHNTDHRRSTSANQARNDIDRNQWDDGYNVQSTIEGAISPVNYAGTQINIWGTPGGNMTDGLMHLADSSKNYGYMTEQMLERLQPSRNLPIAPPKITDVSQEDDFWDRKPTAFSSGNGNWKKTLEHLFLNIYNYVKDEPELREIFGWKKFGRIEMAQLTDKGGYYQIITRFKKPLGEQTTYEEPAPVKKPPPKRRPPKRIRTPPDSERESIPPRDVTPPPTPPPPPPVSNKHDESMHEEHTDRTPRIYVEETVQQGTLVPFAEFNVERDCENLRKAMKGLGTDEDMLVHILGNRSSEQRVKIRDQYKNMFGRDLHNDIKGDTSGNFGKVLKNLLYGPVEYDCHELRRAIRGAGTDEEALIEILASRSNTRIKAINNLYQQLFNRTLEKDIVGDTSGHLKKLLVTLAQGDRPETNEVNEDQAENDAKTLYEAGEKKWGTDESKFVEIIASRSNAQLKAVCEAYGHYSKKDIEAAIKSETSGNLCRSLLAIVRVMRNRPGFFAQQLKKALKGVGTDEDELNRVVISRCEVDMIQIKEEYETLMKRSLEKHVQSDTSGSYRKILMELLKDPSQRNQSAGNAKYENVALPGYEQPAIYKEDTIQQGTMKAASNFDAGRDADALRKAMKGLGTDEQTIINILGNRNTDQRLQIKKAFKDKLGRDLVHDLKSETSGNFSKLLERLMMDPVELDCFELKQAVKGLGTDEETLIEILASRSNERLKAIVATYPQSYGKPLEKDVKSDTSGDFRRLLVSLMQGNRPETTEVNVEKAKEDAQALIDAGQAKFGTDEARFNVLFCDRSDPQLRAIFNEFAKLTGKSVEETVKSETSGDLQKGIIAIIRCVRSRPVFFAEQLRKAMKGAGTKESTLNRIIITRSEIDLVQIKAAFNQQFNRELERDVSAETSGDYKKLLLEILKDPSQRN
;
A
#
# COMPACT_ATOMS: atom_id res chain seq x y z
N MET A 1 29.05 40.95 -25.29
CA MET A 1 29.56 39.75 -25.99
C MET A 1 29.29 38.54 -25.10
N LEU A 2 28.50 37.57 -25.56
CA LEU A 2 28.50 36.20 -25.01
C LEU A 2 29.30 35.33 -25.98
N LYS A 3 30.12 34.41 -25.48
CA LYS A 3 30.86 33.46 -26.34
C LYS A 3 29.85 32.50 -26.96
N ALA A 4 29.82 32.43 -28.30
CA ALA A 4 28.91 31.54 -29.02
C ALA A 4 29.15 30.08 -28.63
N GLY A 5 28.12 29.40 -28.11
CA GLY A 5 28.14 27.97 -27.77
C GLY A 5 27.65 27.64 -26.35
N LEU A 6 27.90 28.49 -25.35
CA LEU A 6 27.58 28.21 -23.95
C LEU A 6 26.16 28.68 -23.56
N LEU A 7 25.42 27.82 -22.86
CA LEU A 7 24.10 28.13 -22.32
C LEU A 7 24.23 28.97 -21.02
N PRO A 8 23.53 30.12 -20.88
CA PRO A 8 23.49 30.87 -19.63
C PRO A 8 22.94 30.05 -18.45
N SER A 9 23.55 30.23 -17.28
CA SER A 9 23.20 29.53 -16.04
C SER A 9 21.89 30.03 -15.41
N PRO A 10 21.10 29.15 -14.75
CA PRO A 10 19.87 29.55 -14.08
C PRO A 10 20.15 30.37 -12.81
N THR A 11 19.25 31.28 -12.48
CA THR A 11 19.29 32.10 -11.26
C THR A 11 18.56 31.42 -10.09
N ILE A 12 18.90 31.79 -8.85
CA ILE A 12 18.34 31.20 -7.62
C ILE A 12 17.91 32.31 -6.65
N SER A 13 16.61 32.43 -6.39
CA SER A 13 15.99 33.52 -5.62
C SER A 13 15.01 33.02 -4.56
N ALA A 14 14.94 33.67 -3.40
CA ALA A 14 13.89 33.42 -2.41
C ALA A 14 12.73 34.40 -2.61
N LEU A 15 11.51 33.94 -2.33
CA LEU A 15 10.26 34.66 -2.47
C LEU A 15 9.73 35.05 -1.08
N SER A 16 10.31 36.11 -0.52
CA SER A 16 9.83 36.78 0.69
C SER A 16 9.83 38.30 0.49
N SER A 17 8.93 39.00 1.19
CA SER A 17 8.55 40.39 0.93
C SER A 17 9.13 41.41 1.94
N SER A 18 9.94 40.98 2.91
CA SER A 18 10.49 41.85 3.95
C SER A 18 11.79 42.55 3.53
N LEU A 19 11.73 43.89 3.35
CA LEU A 19 12.91 44.74 3.15
C LEU A 19 13.69 44.96 4.47
N ALA A 20 14.23 43.89 5.05
CA ALA A 20 15.07 43.95 6.25
C ALA A 20 16.11 42.82 6.38
N ALA A 21 15.80 41.61 5.88
CA ALA A 21 16.64 40.42 6.09
C ALA A 21 17.75 40.25 5.04
N SER A 22 18.81 39.54 5.42
CA SER A 22 19.86 39.08 4.49
C SER A 22 19.26 38.17 3.40
N LYS A 23 19.60 38.38 2.13
CA LYS A 23 19.07 37.64 0.94
C LYS A 23 19.34 36.12 0.92
N ASN A 24 20.01 35.60 1.94
CA ASN A 24 20.31 34.18 2.16
C ASN A 24 19.73 33.65 3.49
N LYS A 25 19.18 34.48 4.39
CA LYS A 25 18.42 34.01 5.56
C LYS A 25 16.94 33.97 5.19
N ILE A 26 16.29 32.83 5.44
CA ILE A 26 14.87 32.59 5.16
C ILE A 26 14.26 31.72 6.28
N ASP A 27 12.95 31.55 6.26
CA ASP A 27 12.22 30.61 7.13
C ASP A 27 11.76 29.35 6.36
N THR A 28 11.25 28.34 7.09
CA THR A 28 10.69 27.10 6.52
C THR A 28 9.40 27.29 5.70
N GLN A 29 8.80 28.50 5.68
CA GLN A 29 7.63 28.83 4.85
C GLN A 29 8.00 29.55 3.54
N THR A 30 9.18 30.17 3.48
CA THR A 30 9.68 30.92 2.33
C THR A 30 9.99 29.99 1.16
N PHE A 31 9.42 30.31 -0.01
CA PHE A 31 9.67 29.57 -1.25
C PHE A 31 10.97 30.02 -1.93
N VAL A 32 11.69 29.09 -2.54
CA VAL A 32 12.85 29.30 -3.40
C VAL A 32 12.46 28.99 -4.84
N GLU A 33 12.80 29.89 -5.75
CA GLU A 33 12.49 29.86 -7.16
C GLU A 33 13.79 29.79 -7.98
N LEU A 34 13.77 29.00 -9.06
CA LEU A 34 14.81 28.95 -10.08
C LEU A 34 14.28 29.58 -11.37
N ARG A 35 15.05 30.45 -12.02
CA ARG A 35 14.64 31.10 -13.28
C ARG A 35 15.74 31.06 -14.35
N THR A 36 15.32 30.87 -15.60
CA THR A 36 16.12 31.15 -16.79
C THR A 36 15.23 31.83 -17.82
N ASP A 37 15.76 32.82 -18.54
CA ASP A 37 15.04 33.58 -19.55
C ASP A 37 15.11 32.92 -20.94
N ILE A 38 15.67 31.71 -21.01
CA ILE A 38 15.88 30.95 -22.26
C ILE A 38 14.67 30.03 -22.50
N PRO A 39 13.97 30.13 -23.64
CA PRO A 39 12.90 29.20 -23.99
C PRO A 39 13.47 27.82 -24.36
N HIS A 40 12.64 26.77 -24.20
CA HIS A 40 12.99 25.37 -24.52
C HIS A 40 14.20 24.82 -23.75
N VAL A 41 14.31 25.21 -22.47
CA VAL A 41 15.34 24.78 -21.53
C VAL A 41 14.69 24.19 -20.26
N ARG A 42 15.28 23.12 -19.73
CA ARG A 42 14.93 22.49 -18.45
C ARG A 42 15.99 22.85 -17.41
N ILE A 43 15.57 23.15 -16.18
CA ILE A 43 16.49 23.37 -15.05
C ILE A 43 16.51 22.10 -14.18
N TYR A 44 17.70 21.56 -13.93
CA TYR A 44 17.94 20.46 -13.00
C TYR A 44 18.69 21.00 -11.79
N PHE A 45 18.36 20.53 -10.58
CA PHE A 45 18.90 21.10 -9.34
C PHE A 45 19.05 20.09 -8.20
N SER A 46 19.88 20.44 -7.22
CA SER A 46 20.07 19.74 -5.95
C SER A 46 19.91 20.72 -4.78
N VAL A 47 19.73 20.24 -3.55
CA VAL A 47 19.45 21.07 -2.34
C VAL A 47 20.36 20.78 -1.14
N ASP A 48 21.06 19.65 -1.20
CA ASP A 48 22.16 19.18 -0.36
C ASP A 48 23.50 19.86 -0.73
N GLY A 49 23.73 20.09 -2.02
CA GLY A 49 24.93 20.68 -2.59
C GLY A 49 25.76 19.74 -3.48
N THR A 50 25.29 18.54 -3.82
CA THR A 50 25.91 17.70 -4.87
C THR A 50 25.84 18.35 -6.26
N LYS A 51 26.68 17.90 -7.21
CA LYS A 51 26.57 18.33 -8.62
C LYS A 51 25.25 17.78 -9.22
N PRO A 52 24.37 18.62 -9.79
CA PRO A 52 23.24 18.12 -10.56
C PRO A 52 23.71 17.34 -11.80
N ASP A 53 23.17 16.15 -12.01
CA ASP A 53 23.39 15.30 -13.19
C ASP A 53 22.07 15.10 -13.97
N PRO A 54 21.88 15.80 -15.10
CA PRO A 54 20.67 15.69 -15.92
C PRO A 54 20.45 14.33 -16.61
N PHE A 55 21.46 13.47 -16.65
CA PHE A 55 21.49 12.24 -17.45
C PHE A 55 21.68 10.96 -16.60
N GLN A 56 21.58 11.07 -15.27
CA GLN A 56 21.93 10.00 -14.36
C GLN A 56 21.06 8.75 -14.53
N VAL A 57 21.66 7.65 -14.98
CA VAL A 57 21.01 6.34 -15.02
C VAL A 57 20.98 5.74 -13.61
N PHE A 58 19.79 5.34 -13.14
CA PHE A 58 19.58 4.75 -11.82
C PHE A 58 20.55 3.58 -11.54
N LYS A 59 21.46 3.75 -10.58
CA LYS A 59 22.41 2.70 -10.15
C LYS A 59 22.45 2.44 -8.63
N THR A 60 21.94 3.36 -7.80
CA THR A 60 22.09 3.29 -6.32
C THR A 60 20.88 3.76 -5.51
N GLY A 61 19.72 4.02 -6.12
CA GLY A 61 18.47 4.33 -5.42
C GLY A 61 18.32 5.73 -4.80
N HIS A 62 19.40 6.47 -4.55
CA HIS A 62 19.33 7.89 -4.16
C HIS A 62 19.16 8.80 -5.38
N VAL A 63 18.28 9.80 -5.26
CA VAL A 63 18.05 10.84 -6.29
C VAL A 63 18.40 12.19 -5.71
N SER A 64 19.61 12.68 -6.00
CA SER A 64 20.07 14.01 -5.57
C SER A 64 19.77 15.12 -6.60
N THR A 65 19.39 14.74 -7.81
CA THR A 65 19.09 15.68 -8.92
C THR A 65 17.60 15.69 -9.26
N PHE A 66 16.97 16.84 -9.09
CA PHE A 66 15.55 17.09 -9.30
C PHE A 66 15.32 17.95 -10.55
N LEU A 67 14.29 17.63 -11.33
CA LEU A 67 13.82 18.51 -12.41
C LEU A 67 12.94 19.62 -11.81
N TYR A 68 13.30 20.88 -12.05
CA TYR A 68 12.54 22.03 -11.58
C TYR A 68 11.17 22.13 -12.27
N ARG A 69 10.11 22.23 -11.47
CA ARG A 69 8.70 22.32 -11.94
C ARG A 69 7.93 23.50 -11.33
N GLY A 70 8.56 24.30 -10.46
CA GLY A 70 7.93 25.39 -9.71
C GLY A 70 8.69 25.67 -8.41
N ALA A 71 8.39 26.78 -7.76
CA ALA A 71 9.05 27.18 -6.52
C ALA A 71 8.80 26.17 -5.38
N PHE A 72 9.81 25.93 -4.55
CA PHE A 72 9.83 24.89 -3.51
C PHE A 72 10.31 25.46 -2.17
N ARG A 73 9.96 24.83 -1.05
CA ARG A 73 10.45 25.25 0.29
C ARG A 73 11.66 24.42 0.69
N LEU A 74 12.52 24.99 1.55
CA LEU A 74 13.70 24.32 2.09
C LEU A 74 13.46 23.90 3.55
N GLY A 75 14.02 22.74 3.93
CA GLY A 75 14.03 22.29 5.32
C GLY A 75 15.02 23.10 6.18
N PRO A 76 14.82 23.15 7.51
CA PRO A 76 15.58 24.03 8.40
C PRO A 76 17.08 23.72 8.43
N GLY A 77 17.86 24.69 8.91
CA GLY A 77 19.33 24.68 8.92
C GLY A 77 19.95 25.20 7.61
N ARG A 78 21.27 25.02 7.46
CA ARG A 78 22.02 25.53 6.30
C ARG A 78 21.88 24.61 5.09
N ARG A 79 21.38 25.15 3.97
CA ARG A 79 21.10 24.43 2.72
C ARG A 79 21.91 24.99 1.56
N THR A 80 22.20 24.14 0.56
CA THR A 80 23.02 24.50 -0.62
C THR A 80 22.28 24.10 -1.89
N VAL A 81 21.65 25.07 -2.56
CA VAL A 81 20.97 24.82 -3.82
C VAL A 81 21.98 24.95 -4.96
N LYS A 82 22.13 23.91 -5.78
CA LYS A 82 22.88 23.97 -7.05
C LYS A 82 21.95 23.72 -8.22
N ALA A 83 22.09 24.48 -9.30
CA ALA A 83 21.20 24.38 -10.47
C ALA A 83 21.97 24.49 -11.80
N ILE A 84 21.57 23.67 -12.76
CA ILE A 84 22.08 23.64 -14.14
C ILE A 84 20.89 23.76 -15.12
N ALA A 85 21.10 24.44 -16.23
CA ALA A 85 20.14 24.53 -17.34
C ALA A 85 20.59 23.60 -18.48
N VAL A 86 19.64 22.94 -19.14
CA VAL A 86 19.88 22.02 -20.27
C VAL A 86 18.82 22.25 -21.35
N THR A 87 19.21 22.26 -22.62
CA THR A 87 18.26 22.34 -23.75
C THR A 87 17.35 21.10 -23.82
N THR A 88 16.12 21.24 -24.33
CA THR A 88 15.14 20.12 -24.37
C THR A 88 15.54 18.92 -25.23
N ASP A 89 16.54 19.10 -26.10
CA ASP A 89 17.19 18.05 -26.90
C ASP A 89 18.28 17.26 -26.13
N GLY A 90 18.69 17.73 -24.94
CA GLY A 90 19.79 17.17 -24.15
C GLY A 90 21.20 17.49 -24.65
N LEU A 91 21.36 18.32 -25.69
CA LEU A 91 22.64 18.49 -26.38
C LEU A 91 23.54 19.61 -25.82
N ARG A 92 23.01 20.53 -25.00
CA ARG A 92 23.77 21.66 -24.42
C ARG A 92 23.37 21.92 -22.97
N GLU A 93 24.37 22.07 -22.11
CA GLU A 93 24.23 22.44 -20.69
C GLU A 93 24.84 23.82 -20.37
N SER A 94 24.47 24.38 -19.22
CA SER A 94 25.06 25.60 -18.65
C SER A 94 26.16 25.28 -17.64
N ASN A 95 26.90 26.31 -17.21
CA ASN A 95 27.62 26.22 -15.94
C ASN A 95 26.63 26.08 -14.77
N ILE A 96 27.06 25.49 -13.65
CA ILE A 96 26.22 25.31 -12.46
C ILE A 96 26.23 26.57 -11.58
N THR A 97 25.06 27.12 -11.30
CA THR A 97 24.87 28.13 -10.26
C THR A 97 24.80 27.46 -8.90
N THR A 98 25.44 28.03 -7.88
CA THR A 98 25.34 27.60 -6.48
C THR A 98 24.84 28.75 -5.62
N LYS A 99 23.90 28.50 -4.71
CA LYS A 99 23.47 29.47 -3.68
C LYS A 99 23.25 28.80 -2.33
N TYR A 100 23.61 29.50 -1.27
CA TYR A 100 23.42 29.05 0.12
C TYR A 100 22.22 29.74 0.75
N PHE A 101 21.47 28.98 1.56
CA PHE A 101 20.42 29.49 2.42
C PHE A 101 20.65 29.03 3.86
N ASP A 102 20.21 29.86 4.80
CA ASP A 102 20.24 29.62 6.24
C ASP A 102 18.77 29.72 6.70
N VAL A 103 18.20 28.57 7.06
CA VAL A 103 16.74 28.38 7.14
C VAL A 103 16.29 28.24 8.59
N ASN A 104 15.62 29.26 9.12
CA ASN A 104 15.03 29.26 10.46
C ASN A 104 13.75 28.41 10.49
N ASP A 105 13.51 27.70 11.59
CA ASP A 105 12.26 26.97 11.82
C ASP A 105 11.30 27.81 12.68
N MET A 106 10.11 28.13 12.17
CA MET A 106 9.12 28.93 12.92
C MET A 106 8.29 28.12 13.91
N TYR A 107 8.39 26.78 13.91
CA TYR A 107 7.58 25.94 14.78
C TYR A 107 8.14 25.75 16.21
N SER A 108 9.31 26.31 16.53
CA SER A 108 9.91 26.24 17.87
C SER A 108 9.62 27.43 18.79
N GLU A 109 9.32 28.61 18.25
CA GLU A 109 9.21 29.85 19.04
C GLU A 109 7.83 30.03 19.71
N ALA A 110 6.82 29.26 19.29
CA ALA A 110 5.45 29.33 19.82
C ALA A 110 5.21 28.55 21.13
N TYR A 111 6.27 28.10 21.81
CA TYR A 111 6.21 27.25 23.02
C TYR A 111 7.18 27.68 24.13
N GLN A 112 7.40 29.00 24.30
CA GLN A 112 8.25 29.55 25.37
C GLN A 112 7.55 30.50 26.35
N GLU A 113 6.26 30.81 26.18
CA GLU A 113 5.53 31.74 27.08
C GLU A 113 4.76 31.05 28.24
N ASP A 114 4.54 29.72 28.18
CA ASP A 114 3.70 28.98 29.15
C ASP A 114 4.46 28.29 30.31
N THR A 115 5.74 28.62 30.55
CA THR A 115 6.57 27.93 31.57
C THR A 115 7.03 28.78 32.78
N GLU A 116 6.53 30.01 32.96
CA GLU A 116 6.86 30.84 34.15
C GLU A 116 5.77 30.90 35.24
N ASN A 117 4.59 30.27 35.04
CA ASN A 117 3.46 30.35 35.97
C ASN A 117 3.04 29.00 36.58
N ASN A 118 3.94 28.30 37.30
CA ASN A 118 3.53 27.23 38.23
C ASN A 118 4.54 26.85 39.33
N GLU A 119 5.15 27.82 40.03
CA GLU A 119 5.80 27.56 41.33
C GLU A 119 4.93 28.04 42.52
N SER A 120 3.93 27.24 42.90
CA SER A 120 3.36 27.24 44.25
C SER A 120 2.63 25.91 44.54
N PHE A 121 2.47 25.55 45.82
CA PHE A 121 1.98 24.25 46.32
C PHE A 121 2.86 23.04 45.90
N ASN A 122 3.66 22.40 46.77
CA ASN A 122 3.65 22.38 48.24
C ASN A 122 5.05 22.15 48.84
N GLN A 123 5.34 22.78 49.99
CA GLN A 123 6.38 22.36 50.92
C GLN A 123 5.79 22.00 52.29
N SER A 124 5.82 20.71 52.65
CA SER A 124 5.77 20.16 54.02
C SER A 124 5.72 18.63 53.92
N ASN A 125 6.43 17.82 54.71
CA ASN A 125 7.48 18.05 55.71
C ASN A 125 8.33 16.77 55.80
N LEU A 126 9.65 16.91 56.04
CA LEU A 126 10.43 16.15 57.04
C LEU A 126 11.94 16.40 56.85
N SER A 127 12.57 17.01 57.85
CA SER A 127 14.02 17.20 57.93
C SER A 127 14.75 15.88 58.24
N PRO A 128 16.09 15.82 58.05
CA PRO A 128 16.92 16.03 59.24
C PRO A 128 17.90 17.21 59.19
N GLU A 129 18.11 17.76 60.37
CA GLU A 129 19.26 18.54 60.82
C GLU A 129 20.57 17.69 60.81
N ARG A 130 21.81 18.20 60.84
CA ARG A 130 22.37 19.57 60.89
C ARG A 130 23.88 19.55 60.51
N THR A 131 24.32 20.48 59.66
CA THR A 131 25.46 21.45 59.81
C THR A 131 26.75 21.11 60.62
N PRO A 132 27.92 21.76 60.32
CA PRO A 132 28.41 22.33 59.06
C PRO A 132 29.97 22.13 58.88
N PRO A 133 30.89 23.08 58.47
CA PRO A 133 32.09 22.71 57.68
C PRO A 133 33.44 23.17 58.32
N LEU A 134 34.56 23.20 57.56
CA LEU A 134 35.42 24.40 57.36
C LEU A 134 36.81 24.13 56.69
N ASN A 135 37.20 25.05 55.78
CA ASN A 135 38.55 25.65 55.62
C ASN A 135 39.78 24.91 54.99
N LYS A 136 40.20 25.47 53.82
CA LYS A 136 41.48 26.22 53.58
C LYS A 136 42.78 25.56 53.02
N LYS A 137 43.34 26.30 52.03
CA LYS A 137 44.77 26.71 51.76
C LYS A 137 45.67 25.93 50.75
N LYS A 138 46.08 26.69 49.70
CA LYS A 138 47.45 26.90 49.10
C LYS A 138 48.32 25.66 48.72
N LYS A 139 48.76 25.44 47.46
CA LYS A 139 49.88 26.09 46.67
C LYS A 139 51.24 26.23 47.43
N PRO A 140 52.45 26.19 46.79
CA PRO A 140 52.83 26.03 45.35
C PRO A 140 54.17 25.25 45.01
N TYR A 141 54.60 25.26 43.72
CA TYR A 141 55.97 24.99 43.14
C TYR A 141 56.60 23.58 43.27
N HIS A 142 57.61 23.13 42.49
CA HIS A 142 58.44 23.63 41.34
C HIS A 142 58.60 22.46 40.30
N ASN A 143 58.77 22.62 38.97
CA ASN A 143 59.97 22.99 38.16
C ASN A 143 61.28 22.26 38.56
N THR A 144 62.27 21.90 37.72
CA THR A 144 62.76 22.24 36.34
C THR A 144 63.34 20.95 35.68
N ASP A 145 63.73 20.77 34.41
CA ASP A 145 63.79 21.58 33.16
C ASP A 145 63.69 20.56 31.95
N HIS A 146 64.44 20.47 30.81
CA HIS A 146 65.54 21.22 30.18
C HIS A 146 65.62 21.01 28.64
N ARG A 147 65.58 22.11 27.86
CA ARG A 147 66.30 22.37 26.56
C ARG A 147 66.16 21.40 25.34
N ARG A 148 66.34 21.82 24.08
CA ARG A 148 66.89 23.07 23.47
C ARG A 148 66.21 23.32 22.08
N SER A 149 65.77 24.55 21.78
CA SER A 149 66.26 25.45 20.69
C SER A 149 66.21 24.93 19.24
N THR A 150 65.86 25.67 18.17
CA THR A 150 65.86 27.13 17.84
C THR A 150 65.03 27.32 16.54
N SER A 151 64.48 28.46 16.12
CA SER A 151 64.23 29.80 16.72
C SER A 151 63.52 30.73 15.72
N ALA A 152 62.65 31.64 16.21
CA ALA A 152 62.52 33.07 15.81
C ALA A 152 62.26 33.44 14.32
N ASN A 153 61.65 34.57 13.92
CA ASN A 153 61.00 35.73 14.54
C ASN A 153 60.27 36.50 13.40
N GLN A 154 59.31 37.42 13.53
CA GLN A 154 58.40 37.92 14.60
C GLN A 154 57.30 38.76 13.85
N ALA A 155 56.42 39.62 14.37
CA ALA A 155 56.12 40.16 15.71
C ALA A 155 54.73 40.85 15.72
N ARG A 156 54.07 40.84 16.90
CA ARG A 156 53.07 41.82 17.41
C ARG A 156 51.71 41.89 16.72
N ASN A 157 50.58 42.25 17.34
CA ASN A 157 50.01 42.36 18.72
C ASN A 157 48.47 42.59 18.47
N ASP A 158 47.45 42.54 19.33
CA ASP A 158 47.14 42.31 20.77
C ASP A 158 45.60 41.99 20.82
N ILE A 159 44.87 41.58 21.88
CA ILE A 159 45.12 41.39 23.32
C ILE A 159 44.17 40.29 23.92
N ASP A 160 44.30 40.06 25.23
CA ASP A 160 43.47 39.26 26.17
C ASP A 160 41.95 39.67 26.26
N ARG A 161 40.96 38.91 26.82
CA ARG A 161 40.89 37.61 27.55
C ARG A 161 39.42 37.07 27.59
N ASN A 162 39.24 35.84 28.13
CA ASN A 162 38.01 35.15 28.62
C ASN A 162 37.13 34.42 27.57
N GLN A 163 36.47 33.28 27.86
CA GLN A 163 36.76 32.15 28.76
C GLN A 163 35.82 30.95 28.43
N TRP A 164 36.20 29.72 28.82
CA TRP A 164 35.38 28.47 28.81
C TRP A 164 35.10 27.79 27.45
N ASP A 165 34.36 26.66 27.52
CA ASP A 165 34.65 25.40 26.81
C ASP A 165 33.48 24.92 25.90
N ASP A 166 33.62 23.72 25.33
CA ASP A 166 32.65 22.97 24.50
C ASP A 166 32.32 23.52 23.09
N GLY A 167 32.13 22.61 22.12
CA GLY A 167 31.70 23.02 20.76
C GLY A 167 31.93 22.08 19.57
N TYR A 168 32.20 20.78 19.74
CA TYR A 168 32.37 19.90 18.57
C TYR A 168 31.06 19.66 17.80
N ASN A 169 31.02 20.23 16.58
CA ASN A 169 30.32 19.72 15.40
C ASN A 169 28.77 19.59 15.46
N VAL A 170 28.08 20.56 14.85
CA VAL A 170 26.67 20.45 14.43
C VAL A 170 26.59 20.35 12.91
N GLN A 171 26.58 19.12 12.40
CA GLN A 171 26.23 18.83 11.01
C GLN A 171 25.07 17.82 10.98
N SER A 172 23.86 18.36 10.76
CA SER A 172 22.57 17.66 10.80
C SER A 172 21.52 18.58 10.14
N THR A 173 20.57 18.12 9.32
CA THR A 173 20.21 16.75 8.90
C THR A 173 19.38 16.80 7.60
N ILE A 174 18.83 15.64 7.19
CA ILE A 174 17.78 15.45 6.19
C ILE A 174 18.26 15.52 4.73
N GLU A 175 18.48 14.34 4.15
CA GLU A 175 17.93 13.98 2.83
C GLU A 175 16.74 13.03 3.05
N GLY A 176 15.77 13.03 2.13
CA GLY A 176 14.60 12.16 2.13
C GLY A 176 13.85 12.32 0.80
N ALA A 177 13.40 11.21 0.21
CA ALA A 177 13.00 11.22 -1.20
C ALA A 177 11.69 11.97 -1.47
N ILE A 178 11.74 12.93 -2.42
CA ILE A 178 10.54 13.49 -3.07
C ILE A 178 10.19 12.59 -4.25
N SER A 179 8.99 12.01 -4.27
CA SER A 179 8.54 11.09 -5.32
C SER A 179 7.75 11.80 -6.44
N PRO A 180 8.33 12.03 -7.64
CA PRO A 180 7.56 12.49 -8.80
C PRO A 180 6.91 11.29 -9.52
N VAL A 181 5.59 11.21 -9.53
CA VAL A 181 4.85 10.27 -10.39
C VAL A 181 4.55 10.88 -11.77
N ASN A 182 4.57 10.02 -12.79
CA ASN A 182 3.78 10.13 -14.01
C ASN A 182 3.04 8.79 -14.24
N TYR A 183 2.10 8.74 -15.18
CA TYR A 183 1.35 7.53 -15.47
C TYR A 183 2.22 6.42 -16.08
N ALA A 184 1.87 5.16 -15.78
CA ALA A 184 2.49 3.91 -16.26
C ALA A 184 3.90 3.60 -15.71
N GLY A 185 3.99 3.34 -14.40
CA GLY A 185 5.20 2.79 -13.77
C GLY A 185 5.26 1.27 -13.82
N THR A 186 5.96 0.71 -14.82
CA THR A 186 6.40 -0.70 -14.86
C THR A 186 7.81 -0.76 -15.46
N GLN A 187 8.75 -1.43 -14.80
CA GLN A 187 10.01 -1.84 -15.43
C GLN A 187 9.81 -3.22 -16.07
N ILE A 188 10.16 -3.36 -17.35
CA ILE A 188 10.17 -4.65 -18.05
C ILE A 188 11.62 -5.08 -18.23
N ASN A 189 12.02 -6.16 -17.55
CA ASN A 189 13.28 -6.86 -17.85
C ASN A 189 13.07 -7.74 -19.10
N ILE A 190 13.97 -7.61 -20.07
CA ILE A 190 14.12 -8.56 -21.19
C ILE A 190 15.60 -8.88 -21.34
N TRP A 191 15.91 -10.12 -21.71
CA TRP A 191 17.25 -10.70 -21.94
C TRP A 191 18.06 -11.04 -20.69
N GLY A 192 17.86 -12.26 -20.20
CA GLY A 192 18.91 -13.03 -19.52
C GLY A 192 19.31 -14.23 -20.39
N THR A 193 20.61 -14.53 -20.48
CA THR A 193 21.16 -15.74 -21.11
C THR A 193 22.28 -16.32 -20.23
N PRO A 194 22.51 -17.63 -20.25
CA PRO A 194 23.14 -18.35 -19.13
C PRO A 194 24.68 -18.33 -19.14
N GLY A 195 25.27 -18.47 -17.95
CA GLY A 195 26.69 -18.78 -17.75
C GLY A 195 26.85 -20.05 -16.92
N GLY A 196 27.62 -21.03 -17.41
CA GLY A 196 27.73 -22.35 -16.77
C GLY A 196 28.71 -23.30 -17.47
N ASN A 197 30.00 -22.92 -17.50
CA ASN A 197 31.21 -23.73 -17.72
C ASN A 197 31.18 -24.93 -18.69
N MET A 198 31.96 -24.85 -19.78
CA MET A 198 32.92 -25.92 -20.15
C MET A 198 34.08 -25.37 -21.02
N THR A 199 35.07 -26.20 -21.31
CA THR A 199 36.43 -25.82 -21.75
C THR A 199 36.77 -26.17 -23.21
N ASP A 200 37.88 -25.60 -23.68
CA ASP A 200 38.67 -25.95 -24.89
C ASP A 200 38.08 -25.73 -26.29
N GLY A 201 38.99 -25.55 -27.27
CA GLY A 201 38.72 -25.65 -28.70
C GLY A 201 39.12 -24.43 -29.55
N LEU A 202 40.20 -24.53 -30.32
CA LEU A 202 40.45 -23.62 -31.45
C LEU A 202 39.57 -24.00 -32.65
N MET A 203 39.13 -23.02 -33.45
CA MET A 203 39.38 -23.00 -34.90
C MET A 203 39.06 -21.65 -35.56
N HIS A 204 39.53 -21.48 -36.80
CA HIS A 204 39.41 -20.28 -37.63
C HIS A 204 38.18 -20.30 -38.58
N LEU A 205 38.01 -19.18 -39.30
CA LEU A 205 37.15 -18.92 -40.48
C LEU A 205 35.74 -18.36 -40.18
N ALA A 206 35.14 -17.50 -41.01
CA ALA A 206 35.66 -16.47 -41.92
C ALA A 206 34.48 -15.59 -42.40
N ASP A 207 34.73 -14.29 -42.61
CA ASP A 207 34.04 -13.36 -43.53
C ASP A 207 32.48 -13.31 -43.60
N SER A 208 31.89 -12.20 -43.13
CA SER A 208 31.15 -11.28 -44.03
C SER A 208 30.77 -9.98 -43.34
N SER A 209 30.83 -8.88 -44.10
CA SER A 209 30.75 -7.51 -43.59
C SER A 209 29.34 -6.98 -43.28
N LYS A 210 29.26 -6.04 -42.33
CA LYS A 210 28.41 -4.84 -42.45
C LYS A 210 28.90 -3.72 -41.52
N ASN A 211 29.30 -2.60 -42.14
CA ASN A 211 29.77 -1.41 -41.44
C ASN A 211 28.60 -0.42 -41.23
N TYR A 212 28.76 0.49 -40.26
CA TYR A 212 27.84 1.63 -40.08
C TYR A 212 28.00 2.65 -41.22
N GLY A 213 26.90 3.31 -41.60
CA GLY A 213 26.90 4.39 -42.59
C GLY A 213 25.98 5.54 -42.17
N TYR A 214 26.50 6.76 -42.21
CA TYR A 214 25.74 7.99 -41.99
C TYR A 214 25.12 8.49 -43.31
N MET A 215 24.03 9.26 -43.21
CA MET A 215 23.43 9.96 -44.36
C MET A 215 24.23 11.25 -44.66
N THR A 216 24.38 11.60 -45.94
CA THR A 216 25.45 12.48 -46.44
C THR A 216 24.98 13.84 -46.99
N GLU A 217 25.94 14.71 -47.30
CA GLU A 217 25.72 16.12 -47.71
C GLU A 217 24.82 16.32 -48.93
N GLN A 218 24.62 15.32 -49.79
CA GLN A 218 23.71 15.39 -50.94
C GLN A 218 22.22 15.56 -50.56
N MET A 219 21.86 15.40 -49.28
CA MET A 219 20.52 15.76 -48.79
C MET A 219 20.38 17.24 -48.33
N LEU A 220 21.47 18.01 -48.27
CA LEU A 220 21.42 19.46 -47.97
C LEU A 220 21.09 20.34 -49.20
N GLU A 221 21.24 19.85 -50.43
CA GLU A 221 21.17 20.68 -51.65
C GLU A 221 19.76 21.07 -52.12
N ARG A 222 18.67 20.63 -51.48
CA ARG A 222 17.29 20.92 -51.93
C ARG A 222 16.71 22.23 -51.36
N LEU A 223 17.53 23.29 -51.37
CA LEU A 223 17.27 24.62 -50.79
C LEU A 223 17.98 25.70 -51.64
N GLN A 224 17.37 26.78 -52.14
CA GLN A 224 15.97 27.26 -52.04
C GLN A 224 15.41 27.99 -53.31
N PRO A 225 15.91 29.15 -53.78
CA PRO A 225 15.03 30.33 -53.68
C PRO A 225 14.66 31.11 -54.95
N SER A 226 13.41 31.60 -54.96
CA SER A 226 13.00 32.98 -55.34
C SER A 226 11.58 33.22 -54.79
N ARG A 227 11.22 34.28 -54.03
CA ARG A 227 11.20 35.74 -54.32
C ARG A 227 10.19 36.13 -55.42
N ASN A 228 9.36 37.17 -55.30
CA ASN A 228 9.21 38.29 -54.32
C ASN A 228 7.75 38.81 -54.31
N LEU A 229 7.35 39.57 -53.27
CA LEU A 229 6.75 40.95 -53.31
C LEU A 229 6.16 41.33 -51.91
N PRO A 230 5.88 42.63 -51.61
CA PRO A 230 6.20 43.19 -50.29
C PRO A 230 5.01 43.44 -49.32
N ILE A 231 5.38 43.74 -48.07
CA ILE A 231 4.49 44.11 -46.97
C ILE A 231 4.11 45.61 -47.05
N ALA A 232 2.84 45.91 -46.80
CA ALA A 232 2.37 47.19 -46.28
C ALA A 232 1.51 46.94 -45.02
N PRO A 233 1.67 47.70 -43.92
CA PRO A 233 1.06 47.33 -42.63
C PRO A 233 -0.38 47.85 -42.48
N PRO A 234 -1.39 46.98 -42.25
CA PRO A 234 -2.72 47.40 -41.82
C PRO A 234 -2.69 47.77 -40.33
N LYS A 235 -2.54 49.07 -40.08
CA LYS A 235 -3.05 49.88 -38.95
C LYS A 235 -3.38 49.17 -37.62
N ILE A 236 -2.81 49.71 -36.54
CA ILE A 236 -3.45 49.69 -35.22
C ILE A 236 -4.88 50.24 -35.37
N THR A 237 -5.88 49.44 -35.02
CA THR A 237 -7.23 49.93 -34.74
C THR A 237 -7.37 50.14 -33.24
N ASP A 238 -7.93 51.28 -32.88
CA ASP A 238 -7.99 51.77 -31.50
C ASP A 238 -8.90 50.89 -30.62
N VAL A 239 -8.51 50.71 -29.36
CA VAL A 239 -9.25 49.88 -28.37
C VAL A 239 -10.01 50.83 -27.44
N SER A 240 -10.94 51.57 -28.03
CA SER A 240 -11.68 52.67 -27.40
C SER A 240 -13.22 52.52 -27.46
N GLN A 241 -13.70 51.30 -27.69
CA GLN A 241 -15.12 50.91 -27.59
C GLN A 241 -15.30 49.58 -26.84
N GLU A 242 -14.89 49.56 -25.56
CA GLU A 242 -15.47 48.64 -24.58
C GLU A 242 -16.72 49.30 -23.97
N ASP A 243 -17.89 48.69 -24.16
CA ASP A 243 -19.08 48.87 -23.31
C ASP A 243 -19.91 47.57 -23.34
N ASP A 244 -20.35 47.14 -24.53
CA ASP A 244 -21.22 45.96 -24.74
C ASP A 244 -20.52 44.58 -24.66
N PHE A 245 -19.58 44.36 -23.73
CA PHE A 245 -18.98 43.03 -23.50
C PHE A 245 -19.64 42.26 -22.35
N TRP A 246 -19.96 42.94 -21.24
CA TRP A 246 -20.30 42.31 -19.94
C TRP A 246 -21.80 42.07 -19.68
N ASP A 247 -22.68 42.53 -20.57
CA ASP A 247 -24.15 42.37 -20.48
C ASP A 247 -24.76 41.49 -21.59
N ARG A 248 -23.91 40.71 -22.28
CA ARG A 248 -24.37 39.71 -23.25
C ARG A 248 -24.98 38.51 -22.53
N LYS A 249 -26.23 38.16 -22.87
CA LYS A 249 -26.90 36.97 -22.30
C LYS A 249 -26.16 35.66 -22.67
N PRO A 250 -26.24 34.61 -21.82
CA PRO A 250 -25.66 33.31 -22.12
C PRO A 250 -26.10 32.75 -23.47
N THR A 251 -25.18 32.15 -24.20
CA THR A 251 -25.41 31.60 -25.55
C THR A 251 -24.76 30.24 -25.72
N ALA A 252 -25.41 29.36 -26.49
CA ALA A 252 -24.95 27.99 -26.73
C ALA A 252 -23.53 27.97 -27.35
N PHE A 253 -22.68 27.07 -26.86
CA PHE A 253 -21.25 27.04 -27.18
C PHE A 253 -20.95 26.98 -28.68
N SER A 254 -20.21 27.97 -29.17
CA SER A 254 -19.66 27.91 -30.53
C SER A 254 -18.46 26.96 -30.58
N SER A 255 -18.42 26.09 -31.58
CA SER A 255 -17.25 25.25 -31.92
C SER A 255 -16.03 26.06 -32.39
N GLY A 256 -16.16 27.39 -32.53
CA GLY A 256 -15.06 28.33 -32.75
C GLY A 256 -14.37 28.25 -34.11
N ASN A 257 -14.82 27.35 -35.01
CA ASN A 257 -14.15 27.03 -36.28
C ASN A 257 -12.62 26.84 -36.12
N GLY A 258 -12.20 26.12 -35.08
CA GLY A 258 -10.79 25.86 -34.76
C GLY A 258 -10.08 26.97 -33.97
N ASN A 259 -10.67 28.16 -33.81
CA ASN A 259 -10.14 29.22 -32.96
C ASN A 259 -10.55 28.99 -31.49
N TRP A 260 -9.85 28.06 -30.84
CA TRP A 260 -10.07 27.67 -29.43
C TRP A 260 -10.02 28.86 -28.46
N LYS A 261 -9.30 29.95 -28.79
CA LYS A 261 -9.20 31.12 -27.92
C LYS A 261 -10.57 31.80 -27.77
N LYS A 262 -11.28 31.98 -28.88
CA LYS A 262 -12.67 32.48 -28.86
C LYS A 262 -13.61 31.54 -28.12
N THR A 263 -13.40 30.22 -28.19
CA THR A 263 -14.18 29.24 -27.44
C THR A 263 -13.93 29.34 -25.92
N LEU A 264 -12.69 29.59 -25.47
CA LEU A 264 -12.39 29.84 -24.05
C LEU A 264 -12.91 31.20 -23.57
N GLU A 265 -12.83 32.24 -24.39
CA GLU A 265 -13.43 33.56 -24.11
C GLU A 265 -14.97 33.43 -23.95
N HIS A 266 -15.62 32.63 -24.80
CA HIS A 266 -17.07 32.35 -24.72
C HIS A 266 -17.45 31.50 -23.49
N LEU A 267 -16.63 30.50 -23.14
CA LEU A 267 -16.79 29.69 -21.93
C LEU A 267 -16.63 30.54 -20.66
N PHE A 268 -15.63 31.41 -20.61
CA PHE A 268 -15.44 32.34 -19.50
C PHE A 268 -16.64 33.29 -19.34
N LEU A 269 -17.19 33.82 -20.44
CA LEU A 269 -18.36 34.70 -20.39
C LEU A 269 -19.61 33.98 -19.88
N ASN A 270 -19.85 32.74 -20.30
CA ASN A 270 -20.97 31.92 -19.81
C ASN A 270 -20.82 31.61 -18.31
N ILE A 271 -19.61 31.29 -17.82
CA ILE A 271 -19.34 31.07 -16.38
C ILE A 271 -19.52 32.37 -15.58
N TYR A 272 -19.02 33.50 -16.10
CA TYR A 272 -19.17 34.82 -15.46
C TYR A 272 -20.66 35.18 -15.31
N ASN A 273 -21.46 35.01 -16.37
CA ASN A 273 -22.90 35.27 -16.32
C ASN A 273 -23.65 34.30 -15.38
N TYR A 274 -23.29 33.02 -15.35
CA TYR A 274 -23.89 32.05 -14.44
C TYR A 274 -23.65 32.44 -12.96
N VAL A 275 -22.44 32.86 -12.61
CA VAL A 275 -22.10 33.36 -11.27
C VAL A 275 -22.64 34.77 -11.00
N LYS A 276 -22.84 35.58 -12.06
CA LYS A 276 -23.51 36.89 -11.98
C LYS A 276 -24.98 36.73 -11.60
N ASP A 277 -25.69 35.72 -12.11
CA ASP A 277 -27.13 35.59 -11.97
C ASP A 277 -27.58 34.68 -10.79
N GLU A 278 -26.81 33.65 -10.40
CA GLU A 278 -27.19 32.73 -9.32
C GLU A 278 -27.01 33.29 -7.89
N PRO A 279 -28.08 33.41 -7.07
CA PRO A 279 -28.00 34.04 -5.74
C PRO A 279 -27.09 33.29 -4.75
N GLU A 280 -27.18 31.96 -4.68
CA GLU A 280 -26.44 31.13 -3.72
C GLU A 280 -24.91 31.20 -3.97
N LEU A 281 -24.51 31.27 -5.24
CA LEU A 281 -23.10 31.45 -5.62
C LEU A 281 -22.58 32.85 -5.28
N ARG A 282 -23.40 33.90 -5.39
CA ARG A 282 -23.01 35.24 -4.90
C ARG A 282 -22.77 35.27 -3.38
N GLU A 283 -23.53 34.47 -2.62
CA GLU A 283 -23.38 34.37 -1.17
C GLU A 283 -22.11 33.58 -0.79
N ILE A 284 -21.84 32.45 -1.45
CA ILE A 284 -20.59 31.68 -1.30
C ILE A 284 -19.34 32.52 -1.63
N PHE A 285 -19.38 33.30 -2.72
CA PHE A 285 -18.29 34.22 -3.08
C PHE A 285 -18.27 35.52 -2.27
N GLY A 286 -19.29 35.77 -1.45
CA GLY A 286 -19.31 36.74 -0.34
C GLY A 286 -18.74 38.12 -0.66
N TRP A 287 -19.57 39.03 -1.20
CA TRP A 287 -19.16 40.40 -1.58
C TRP A 287 -18.36 41.17 -0.50
N LYS A 288 -18.64 40.92 0.79
CA LYS A 288 -17.90 41.50 1.93
C LYS A 288 -16.41 41.08 2.02
N LYS A 289 -16.01 39.95 1.42
CA LYS A 289 -14.69 39.33 1.61
C LYS A 289 -13.69 39.69 0.51
N PHE A 290 -14.14 39.69 -0.74
CA PHE A 290 -13.28 39.94 -1.91
C PHE A 290 -13.51 41.28 -2.61
N GLY A 291 -14.73 41.85 -2.56
CA GLY A 291 -15.08 43.08 -3.27
C GLY A 291 -15.45 42.87 -4.74
N ARG A 292 -15.58 43.97 -5.51
CA ARG A 292 -16.00 43.93 -6.92
C ARG A 292 -14.81 43.60 -7.83
N ILE A 293 -14.98 42.71 -8.80
CA ILE A 293 -13.98 42.48 -9.86
C ILE A 293 -13.82 43.77 -10.68
N GLU A 294 -12.59 44.26 -10.78
CA GLU A 294 -12.20 45.41 -11.60
C GLU A 294 -11.65 44.99 -12.97
N MET A 295 -10.99 43.83 -13.05
CA MET A 295 -10.33 43.35 -14.26
C MET A 295 -10.13 41.84 -14.22
N ALA A 296 -10.21 41.19 -15.38
CA ALA A 296 -9.85 39.80 -15.60
C ALA A 296 -9.03 39.67 -16.90
N GLN A 297 -7.84 39.07 -16.84
CA GLN A 297 -6.96 38.93 -18.01
C GLN A 297 -6.50 37.48 -18.20
N LEU A 298 -6.81 36.91 -19.37
CA LEU A 298 -6.36 35.59 -19.82
C LEU A 298 -5.04 35.71 -20.60
N THR A 299 -3.99 35.03 -20.15
CA THR A 299 -2.66 35.05 -20.76
C THR A 299 -2.20 33.64 -21.13
N ASP A 300 -1.74 33.44 -22.36
CA ASP A 300 -1.05 32.22 -22.78
C ASP A 300 0.36 32.16 -22.19
N LYS A 301 0.77 30.99 -21.69
CA LYS A 301 2.12 30.72 -21.15
C LYS A 301 2.82 29.52 -21.82
N GLY A 302 2.34 29.06 -22.98
CA GLY A 302 3.03 28.04 -23.79
C GLY A 302 3.02 26.64 -23.15
N GLY A 303 1.91 26.28 -22.51
CA GLY A 303 1.74 24.98 -21.84
C GLY A 303 0.54 24.94 -20.89
N TYR A 304 0.11 26.10 -20.41
CA TYR A 304 -1.18 26.33 -19.75
C TYR A 304 -1.59 27.80 -19.93
N TYR A 305 -2.84 28.12 -19.58
CA TYR A 305 -3.36 29.49 -19.57
C TYR A 305 -3.44 30.03 -18.15
N GLN A 306 -3.05 31.29 -17.97
CA GLN A 306 -3.11 31.99 -16.70
C GLN A 306 -4.21 33.04 -16.74
N ILE A 307 -5.23 32.91 -15.89
CA ILE A 307 -6.21 33.97 -15.64
C ILE A 307 -5.74 34.77 -14.42
N ILE A 308 -5.71 36.10 -14.55
CA ILE A 308 -5.41 37.04 -13.48
C ILE A 308 -6.64 37.91 -13.26
N THR A 309 -7.26 37.81 -12.07
CA THR A 309 -8.37 38.68 -11.66
C THR A 309 -7.92 39.70 -10.60
N ARG A 310 -8.36 40.95 -10.74
CA ARG A 310 -8.17 42.03 -9.76
C ARG A 310 -9.51 42.41 -9.17
N PHE A 311 -9.54 42.60 -7.84
CA PHE A 311 -10.73 42.99 -7.10
C PHE A 311 -10.49 44.32 -6.37
N LYS A 312 -11.51 45.19 -6.37
CA LYS A 312 -11.58 46.41 -5.56
C LYS A 312 -12.37 46.12 -4.29
N LYS A 313 -11.73 46.18 -3.12
CA LYS A 313 -12.46 46.18 -1.84
C LYS A 313 -13.33 47.45 -1.74
N PRO A 314 -14.52 47.36 -1.10
CA PRO A 314 -15.25 48.56 -0.69
C PRO A 314 -14.38 49.40 0.25
N LEU A 315 -14.49 50.74 0.16
CA LEU A 315 -14.04 51.59 1.26
C LEU A 315 -15.05 51.42 2.41
N GLY A 316 -14.54 51.45 3.65
CA GLY A 316 -15.38 51.26 4.83
C GLY A 316 -16.15 52.52 5.20
N GLU A 317 -17.44 52.37 5.52
CA GLU A 317 -18.24 53.40 6.17
C GLU A 317 -18.14 53.26 7.70
N GLN A 318 -18.24 54.39 8.41
CA GLN A 318 -18.10 54.49 9.86
C GLN A 318 -19.44 54.73 10.54
N THR A 319 -19.52 54.41 11.85
CA THR A 319 -20.57 54.84 12.81
C THR A 319 -22.00 54.30 12.54
N THR A 320 -22.93 54.25 13.52
CA THR A 320 -22.92 54.62 14.95
C THR A 320 -23.27 53.42 15.87
N TYR A 321 -23.06 53.57 17.18
CA TYR A 321 -23.70 52.74 18.22
C TYR A 321 -24.83 53.55 18.88
N GLU A 322 -25.95 52.89 19.25
CA GLU A 322 -26.97 53.41 20.17
C GLU A 322 -27.43 52.30 21.14
N GLU A 323 -27.91 52.68 22.33
CA GLU A 323 -28.32 51.76 23.41
C GLU A 323 -29.85 51.49 23.47
N PRO A 324 -30.31 50.42 24.15
CA PRO A 324 -31.66 49.86 23.97
C PRO A 324 -32.73 50.36 24.96
N ALA A 325 -34.00 50.33 24.51
CA ALA A 325 -35.21 50.57 25.32
C ALA A 325 -36.38 49.63 24.85
N PRO A 326 -37.52 49.47 25.56
CA PRO A 326 -37.73 48.22 26.30
C PRO A 326 -38.96 47.38 25.92
N VAL A 327 -38.99 46.13 26.44
CA VAL A 327 -39.91 45.03 26.09
C VAL A 327 -41.39 45.25 26.48
N LYS A 328 -42.32 44.81 25.61
CA LYS A 328 -43.74 44.51 25.96
C LYS A 328 -44.20 43.15 25.39
N LYS A 329 -45.32 42.63 25.93
CA LYS A 329 -45.71 41.20 25.92
C LYS A 329 -46.50 40.73 24.67
N PRO A 330 -46.49 39.41 24.33
CA PRO A 330 -47.22 38.84 23.19
C PRO A 330 -48.64 38.31 23.52
N PRO A 331 -49.58 38.32 22.55
CA PRO A 331 -50.86 37.58 22.58
C PRO A 331 -50.84 36.26 21.72
N PRO A 332 -51.86 35.37 21.81
CA PRO A 332 -51.65 33.92 21.60
C PRO A 332 -52.29 33.25 20.36
N LYS A 333 -51.89 31.98 20.14
CA LYS A 333 -52.32 31.05 19.06
C LYS A 333 -53.80 30.60 19.15
N ARG A 334 -54.41 30.23 18.01
CA ARG A 334 -55.64 29.38 17.92
C ARG A 334 -55.55 28.32 16.80
N ARG A 335 -56.56 27.42 16.73
CA ARG A 335 -56.55 26.07 16.12
C ARG A 335 -57.37 25.96 14.81
N PRO A 336 -57.16 24.92 13.97
CA PRO A 336 -57.90 24.70 12.70
C PRO A 336 -59.30 24.05 12.87
N PRO A 337 -60.21 24.16 11.87
CA PRO A 337 -61.59 23.65 11.91
C PRO A 337 -61.82 22.30 11.16
N LYS A 338 -63.01 21.68 11.32
CA LYS A 338 -63.49 20.49 10.58
C LYS A 338 -65.04 20.44 10.43
N ARG A 339 -65.51 20.13 9.20
CA ARG A 339 -66.76 19.41 8.76
C ARG A 339 -68.20 19.84 9.18
N ILE A 340 -69.11 19.87 8.18
CA ILE A 340 -70.60 19.67 8.17
C ILE A 340 -71.12 19.92 6.72
N ARG A 341 -72.15 19.32 6.09
CA ARG A 341 -72.96 18.06 6.22
C ARG A 341 -73.62 17.70 4.84
N THR A 342 -74.50 16.68 4.76
CA THR A 342 -75.36 16.22 3.62
C THR A 342 -76.84 16.12 4.09
N PRO A 343 -77.94 15.96 3.27
CA PRO A 343 -78.24 15.05 2.12
C PRO A 343 -78.85 15.82 0.89
N PRO A 344 -79.77 15.34 -0.03
CA PRO A 344 -80.39 14.01 -0.30
C PRO A 344 -80.58 13.55 -1.80
N ASP A 345 -80.94 12.26 -1.95
CA ASP A 345 -81.91 11.51 -2.84
C ASP A 345 -82.14 11.85 -4.35
N SER A 346 -82.53 10.92 -5.26
CA SER A 346 -83.15 9.57 -5.12
C SER A 346 -82.88 8.55 -6.27
N GLU A 347 -82.88 7.23 -5.97
CA GLU A 347 -83.14 6.02 -6.83
C GLU A 347 -82.35 5.79 -8.16
N ARG A 348 -81.82 4.59 -8.51
CA ARG A 348 -82.46 3.24 -8.55
C ARG A 348 -81.44 2.06 -8.53
N GLU A 349 -81.85 0.84 -8.92
CA GLU A 349 -81.26 -0.47 -8.53
C GLU A 349 -80.20 -1.10 -9.48
N SER A 350 -79.26 -1.89 -8.93
CA SER A 350 -78.78 -3.21 -9.46
C SER A 350 -77.72 -3.87 -8.54
N ILE A 351 -77.47 -5.19 -8.70
CA ILE A 351 -76.67 -6.07 -7.81
C ILE A 351 -75.48 -6.68 -8.59
N PRO A 352 -74.29 -6.91 -7.98
CA PRO A 352 -73.03 -7.10 -8.71
C PRO A 352 -72.61 -8.58 -8.98
N PRO A 353 -71.70 -8.81 -9.96
CA PRO A 353 -71.02 -10.09 -10.16
C PRO A 353 -69.79 -10.29 -9.24
N ARG A 354 -69.30 -11.53 -9.16
CA ARG A 354 -68.11 -11.95 -8.37
C ARG A 354 -67.10 -12.73 -9.23
N ASP A 355 -65.96 -13.04 -8.62
CA ASP A 355 -64.75 -13.66 -9.19
C ASP A 355 -64.97 -14.93 -10.02
N VAL A 356 -64.07 -15.15 -11.00
CA VAL A 356 -63.92 -16.43 -11.73
C VAL A 356 -62.43 -16.74 -11.96
N THR A 357 -62.02 -17.96 -11.66
CA THR A 357 -60.74 -18.56 -12.06
C THR A 357 -60.98 -19.78 -12.98
N PRO A 358 -60.07 -20.10 -13.92
CA PRO A 358 -60.25 -21.22 -14.86
C PRO A 358 -59.75 -22.59 -14.32
N PRO A 359 -60.28 -23.72 -14.84
CA PRO A 359 -60.01 -25.08 -14.34
C PRO A 359 -58.90 -25.86 -15.11
N PRO A 360 -58.43 -27.02 -14.60
CA PRO A 360 -57.38 -27.86 -15.20
C PRO A 360 -57.87 -28.92 -16.21
N THR A 361 -56.94 -29.56 -16.93
CA THR A 361 -57.17 -30.57 -17.99
C THR A 361 -56.85 -32.03 -17.56
N PRO A 362 -57.41 -33.06 -18.25
CA PRO A 362 -57.33 -34.49 -17.85
C PRO A 362 -56.21 -35.31 -18.55
N PRO A 363 -55.91 -36.54 -18.07
CA PRO A 363 -54.85 -37.42 -18.59
C PRO A 363 -55.31 -38.44 -19.69
N PRO A 364 -54.36 -39.06 -20.44
CA PRO A 364 -54.65 -40.02 -21.51
C PRO A 364 -54.73 -41.51 -21.09
N PRO A 365 -55.33 -42.40 -21.91
CA PRO A 365 -55.55 -43.84 -21.63
C PRO A 365 -54.43 -44.80 -22.15
N PRO A 366 -54.45 -46.11 -21.76
CA PRO A 366 -53.39 -47.10 -22.03
C PRO A 366 -53.52 -47.91 -23.36
N PRO A 367 -52.48 -48.69 -23.77
CA PRO A 367 -52.37 -49.26 -25.13
C PRO A 367 -52.80 -50.73 -25.31
N VAL A 368 -53.12 -51.10 -26.57
CA VAL A 368 -53.32 -52.49 -27.07
C VAL A 368 -52.70 -52.63 -28.49
N SER A 369 -52.61 -53.83 -29.07
CA SER A 369 -51.54 -54.27 -29.98
C SER A 369 -51.93 -54.76 -31.40
N ASN A 370 -50.88 -55.10 -32.18
CA ASN A 370 -50.77 -56.05 -33.31
C ASN A 370 -50.78 -55.56 -34.77
N LYS A 371 -49.55 -55.42 -35.30
CA LYS A 371 -48.93 -56.23 -36.39
C LYS A 371 -49.38 -56.15 -37.89
N HIS A 372 -48.32 -56.17 -38.72
CA HIS A 372 -48.11 -56.78 -40.05
C HIS A 372 -48.03 -55.88 -41.32
N ASP A 373 -46.80 -55.89 -41.85
CA ASP A 373 -46.34 -56.04 -43.25
C ASP A 373 -46.29 -54.89 -44.29
N GLU A 374 -45.08 -54.77 -44.84
CA GLU A 374 -44.64 -54.39 -46.20
C GLU A 374 -45.21 -53.16 -46.92
N SER A 375 -44.36 -52.14 -47.08
CA SER A 375 -43.59 -51.96 -48.34
C SER A 375 -42.59 -50.79 -48.25
N MET A 376 -41.62 -50.73 -49.16
CA MET A 376 -40.61 -49.66 -49.19
C MET A 376 -41.06 -48.48 -50.06
N HIS A 377 -40.87 -47.25 -49.57
CA HIS A 377 -40.55 -46.08 -50.41
C HIS A 377 -39.68 -45.09 -49.63
N GLU A 378 -39.01 -44.19 -50.34
CA GLU A 378 -37.93 -43.34 -49.82
C GLU A 378 -38.47 -42.18 -48.98
N GLU A 379 -38.18 -42.16 -47.67
CA GLU A 379 -38.42 -40.98 -46.84
C GLU A 379 -37.22 -40.02 -46.84
N HIS A 380 -37.49 -38.80 -47.29
CA HIS A 380 -36.64 -37.64 -47.08
C HIS A 380 -36.65 -37.32 -45.57
N THR A 381 -35.60 -37.70 -44.84
CA THR A 381 -35.63 -37.66 -43.36
C THR A 381 -35.73 -36.23 -42.83
N ASP A 382 -36.94 -35.84 -42.41
CA ASP A 382 -37.19 -34.64 -41.62
C ASP A 382 -36.52 -34.79 -40.25
N ARG A 383 -35.25 -34.40 -40.18
CA ARG A 383 -34.44 -34.47 -38.95
C ARG A 383 -34.90 -33.36 -38.01
N THR A 384 -35.86 -33.70 -37.15
CA THR A 384 -36.26 -32.85 -36.03
C THR A 384 -35.00 -32.38 -35.26
N PRO A 385 -34.78 -31.07 -35.10
CA PRO A 385 -33.50 -30.55 -34.62
C PRO A 385 -33.24 -31.00 -33.19
N ARG A 386 -32.05 -31.57 -32.97
CA ARG A 386 -31.66 -32.17 -31.69
C ARG A 386 -31.43 -31.08 -30.64
N ILE A 387 -32.41 -30.87 -29.75
CA ILE A 387 -32.32 -29.86 -28.69
C ILE A 387 -31.35 -30.34 -27.60
N TYR A 388 -30.17 -29.71 -27.51
CA TYR A 388 -29.24 -29.94 -26.40
C TYR A 388 -29.71 -29.11 -25.18
N VAL A 389 -30.31 -29.78 -24.19
CA VAL A 389 -30.75 -29.17 -22.93
C VAL A 389 -29.69 -29.38 -21.85
N GLU A 390 -29.08 -28.30 -21.37
CA GLU A 390 -28.02 -28.34 -20.36
C GLU A 390 -28.46 -27.68 -19.04
N GLU A 391 -29.42 -28.31 -18.36
CA GLU A 391 -29.90 -27.88 -17.02
C GLU A 391 -28.88 -28.22 -15.92
N THR A 392 -27.81 -27.44 -15.85
CA THR A 392 -27.01 -27.30 -14.62
C THR A 392 -27.45 -26.03 -13.89
N VAL A 393 -27.93 -26.20 -12.65
CA VAL A 393 -28.39 -25.08 -11.81
C VAL A 393 -27.16 -24.29 -11.33
N GLN A 394 -26.79 -23.26 -12.10
CA GLN A 394 -25.72 -22.33 -11.74
C GLN A 394 -26.07 -21.64 -10.41
N GLN A 395 -25.20 -21.76 -9.42
CA GLN A 395 -25.42 -21.21 -8.09
C GLN A 395 -24.20 -20.42 -7.58
N GLY A 396 -24.44 -19.16 -7.27
CA GLY A 396 -23.49 -18.29 -6.58
C GLY A 396 -23.29 -18.68 -5.12
N THR A 397 -22.07 -18.47 -4.62
CA THR A 397 -21.76 -18.50 -3.18
C THR A 397 -22.31 -17.26 -2.46
N LEU A 398 -22.47 -16.15 -3.16
CA LEU A 398 -23.09 -14.92 -2.68
C LEU A 398 -24.49 -14.74 -3.28
N VAL A 399 -25.44 -14.34 -2.41
CA VAL A 399 -26.85 -14.11 -2.72
C VAL A 399 -27.29 -12.77 -2.11
N PRO A 400 -28.41 -12.16 -2.55
CA PRO A 400 -28.93 -10.94 -1.94
C PRO A 400 -29.17 -11.11 -0.43
N PHE A 401 -28.69 -10.15 0.36
CA PHE A 401 -28.86 -10.14 1.81
C PHE A 401 -30.32 -9.86 2.16
N ALA A 402 -30.94 -10.68 3.01
CA ALA A 402 -32.36 -10.58 3.33
C ALA A 402 -32.72 -9.31 4.13
N GLU A 403 -31.92 -9.00 5.16
CA GLU A 403 -32.14 -7.85 6.06
C GLU A 403 -31.47 -6.57 5.53
N PHE A 404 -31.54 -6.35 4.21
CA PHE A 404 -30.87 -5.22 3.57
C PHE A 404 -31.54 -3.89 3.91
N ASN A 405 -30.81 -3.03 4.63
CA ASN A 405 -31.18 -1.65 4.89
C ASN A 405 -30.05 -0.73 4.40
N VAL A 406 -30.33 0.02 3.33
CA VAL A 406 -29.29 0.76 2.60
C VAL A 406 -28.75 1.94 3.42
N GLU A 407 -29.59 2.63 4.19
CA GLU A 407 -29.18 3.72 5.09
C GLU A 407 -28.23 3.21 6.18
N ARG A 408 -28.60 2.14 6.88
CA ARG A 408 -27.80 1.50 7.93
C ARG A 408 -26.46 1.00 7.40
N ASP A 409 -26.45 0.42 6.20
CA ASP A 409 -25.20 0.00 5.54
C ASP A 409 -24.33 1.22 5.17
N CYS A 410 -24.92 2.31 4.67
CA CYS A 410 -24.20 3.54 4.37
C CYS A 410 -23.62 4.19 5.63
N GLU A 411 -24.37 4.24 6.74
CA GLU A 411 -23.90 4.74 8.04
C GLU A 411 -22.77 3.88 8.62
N ASN A 412 -22.90 2.56 8.56
CA ASN A 412 -21.87 1.63 9.04
C ASN A 412 -20.59 1.71 8.21
N LEU A 413 -20.68 1.78 6.87
CA LEU A 413 -19.52 2.04 6.01
C LEU A 413 -18.91 3.42 6.28
N ARG A 414 -19.74 4.46 6.43
CA ARG A 414 -19.26 5.82 6.72
C ARG A 414 -18.51 5.86 8.04
N LYS A 415 -18.98 5.13 9.06
CA LYS A 415 -18.34 4.96 10.37
C LYS A 415 -17.07 4.12 10.29
N ALA A 416 -17.05 3.06 9.49
CA ALA A 416 -15.87 2.22 9.25
C ALA A 416 -14.70 2.99 8.61
N MET A 417 -14.99 4.06 7.86
CA MET A 417 -14.02 4.94 7.20
C MET A 417 -14.01 6.35 7.85
N LYS A 418 -14.08 6.42 9.19
CA LYS A 418 -14.08 7.69 9.94
C LYS A 418 -13.21 7.58 11.20
N GLY A 419 -11.89 7.72 11.02
CA GLY A 419 -10.91 7.74 12.09
C GLY A 419 -9.49 7.92 11.55
N LEU A 420 -8.49 7.56 12.35
CA LEU A 420 -7.10 7.40 11.91
C LEU A 420 -6.78 5.92 11.63
N GLY A 421 -7.65 5.30 10.85
CA GLY A 421 -7.69 3.88 10.55
C GLY A 421 -9.05 3.47 9.99
N THR A 422 -9.20 2.19 9.69
CA THR A 422 -10.34 1.66 8.93
C THR A 422 -10.86 0.38 9.58
N ASP A 423 -12.18 0.28 9.80
CA ASP A 423 -12.82 -0.94 10.28
C ASP A 423 -13.01 -1.92 9.11
N GLU A 424 -11.90 -2.58 8.76
CA GLU A 424 -11.80 -3.53 7.65
C GLU A 424 -12.74 -4.73 7.82
N ASP A 425 -13.07 -5.12 9.06
CA ASP A 425 -14.02 -6.20 9.33
C ASP A 425 -15.46 -5.76 9.06
N MET A 426 -15.83 -4.50 9.32
CA MET A 426 -17.10 -3.93 8.87
C MET A 426 -17.15 -3.81 7.34
N LEU A 427 -16.06 -3.37 6.68
CA LEU A 427 -16.00 -3.33 5.22
C LEU A 427 -16.14 -4.73 4.59
N VAL A 428 -15.47 -5.74 5.15
CA VAL A 428 -15.63 -7.15 4.76
C VAL A 428 -17.06 -7.63 5.00
N HIS A 429 -17.63 -7.37 6.18
CA HIS A 429 -18.95 -7.85 6.55
C HIS A 429 -20.03 -7.36 5.58
N ILE A 430 -20.05 -6.06 5.27
CA ILE A 430 -21.04 -5.47 4.37
C ILE A 430 -20.73 -5.88 2.93
N LEU A 431 -19.58 -5.52 2.38
CA LEU A 431 -19.32 -5.71 0.94
C LEU A 431 -19.13 -7.19 0.55
N GLY A 432 -18.80 -8.07 1.50
CA GLY A 432 -18.76 -9.53 1.31
C GLY A 432 -20.09 -10.27 1.49
N ASN A 433 -21.16 -9.61 1.95
CA ASN A 433 -22.49 -10.23 2.12
C ASN A 433 -23.66 -9.52 1.41
N ARG A 434 -23.48 -8.31 0.90
CA ARG A 434 -24.48 -7.65 0.02
C ARG A 434 -24.22 -8.05 -1.43
N SER A 435 -25.27 -8.32 -2.21
CA SER A 435 -25.14 -8.59 -3.66
C SER A 435 -24.68 -7.35 -4.44
N SER A 436 -24.23 -7.53 -5.68
CA SER A 436 -23.81 -6.43 -6.56
C SER A 436 -24.86 -5.33 -6.71
N GLU A 437 -26.14 -5.69 -6.87
CA GLU A 437 -27.26 -4.73 -6.90
C GLU A 437 -27.39 -3.95 -5.58
N GLN A 438 -27.23 -4.63 -4.44
CA GLN A 438 -27.27 -4.00 -3.12
C GLN A 438 -26.06 -3.08 -2.89
N ARG A 439 -24.86 -3.48 -3.34
CA ARG A 439 -23.63 -2.66 -3.26
C ARG A 439 -23.71 -1.41 -4.15
N VAL A 440 -24.34 -1.50 -5.32
CA VAL A 440 -24.66 -0.31 -6.16
C VAL A 440 -25.64 0.62 -5.45
N LYS A 441 -26.73 0.09 -4.87
CA LYS A 441 -27.67 0.91 -4.08
C LYS A 441 -26.98 1.60 -2.89
N ILE A 442 -26.09 0.91 -2.18
CA ILE A 442 -25.26 1.47 -1.11
C ILE A 442 -24.37 2.59 -1.65
N ARG A 443 -23.61 2.36 -2.72
CA ARG A 443 -22.73 3.36 -3.34
C ARG A 443 -23.48 4.65 -3.69
N ASP A 444 -24.63 4.50 -4.32
CA ASP A 444 -25.42 5.64 -4.81
C ASP A 444 -26.11 6.37 -3.64
N GLN A 445 -26.62 5.64 -2.63
CA GLN A 445 -27.24 6.25 -1.44
C GLN A 445 -26.21 6.88 -0.49
N TYR A 446 -25.01 6.32 -0.36
CA TYR A 446 -23.90 6.92 0.40
C TYR A 446 -23.56 8.32 -0.11
N LYS A 447 -23.62 8.50 -1.44
CA LYS A 447 -23.45 9.81 -2.08
C LYS A 447 -24.60 10.78 -1.77
N ASN A 448 -25.84 10.29 -1.73
CA ASN A 448 -26.99 11.11 -1.32
C ASN A 448 -26.92 11.52 0.16
N MET A 449 -26.54 10.60 1.06
CA MET A 449 -26.51 10.84 2.50
C MET A 449 -25.35 11.72 2.96
N PHE A 450 -24.17 11.61 2.34
CA PHE A 450 -22.94 12.26 2.82
C PHE A 450 -22.30 13.24 1.84
N GLY A 451 -22.79 13.34 0.59
CA GLY A 451 -22.15 14.14 -0.46
C GLY A 451 -20.78 13.61 -0.91
N ARG A 452 -20.44 12.36 -0.56
CA ARG A 452 -19.13 11.73 -0.81
C ARG A 452 -19.24 10.55 -1.76
N ASP A 453 -18.19 10.29 -2.51
CA ASP A 453 -18.13 9.14 -3.41
C ASP A 453 -17.51 7.93 -2.71
N LEU A 454 -18.28 6.84 -2.60
CA LEU A 454 -17.88 5.65 -1.84
C LEU A 454 -16.64 4.94 -2.42
N HIS A 455 -16.42 5.00 -3.74
CA HIS A 455 -15.20 4.45 -4.35
C HIS A 455 -13.96 5.24 -3.94
N ASN A 456 -14.05 6.57 -3.87
CA ASN A 456 -12.95 7.43 -3.45
C ASN A 456 -12.67 7.35 -1.94
N ASP A 457 -13.69 7.20 -1.11
CA ASP A 457 -13.51 6.94 0.33
C ASP A 457 -12.78 5.60 0.55
N ILE A 458 -13.30 4.48 0.02
CA ILE A 458 -12.62 3.17 0.14
C ILE A 458 -11.19 3.20 -0.44
N LYS A 459 -10.95 3.95 -1.51
CA LYS A 459 -9.60 4.12 -2.11
C LYS A 459 -8.66 4.99 -1.26
N GLY A 460 -9.18 5.91 -0.45
CA GLY A 460 -8.39 6.70 0.50
C GLY A 460 -8.06 5.89 1.75
N ASP A 461 -9.05 5.16 2.26
CA ASP A 461 -9.00 4.47 3.55
C ASP A 461 -8.54 3.00 3.46
N THR A 462 -8.29 2.45 2.26
CA THR A 462 -7.76 1.09 2.07
C THR A 462 -6.71 1.00 0.96
N SER A 463 -5.82 0.01 1.04
CA SER A 463 -4.70 -0.16 0.10
C SER A 463 -4.48 -1.61 -0.33
N GLY A 464 -3.54 -1.82 -1.27
CA GLY A 464 -3.16 -3.13 -1.78
C GLY A 464 -4.31 -3.89 -2.46
N ASN A 465 -4.19 -5.22 -2.50
CA ASN A 465 -5.20 -6.08 -3.13
C ASN A 465 -6.53 -6.13 -2.34
N PHE A 466 -6.52 -5.82 -1.04
CA PHE A 466 -7.75 -5.63 -0.26
C PHE A 466 -8.56 -4.45 -0.80
N GLY A 467 -7.94 -3.26 -0.92
CA GLY A 467 -8.57 -2.08 -1.49
C GLY A 467 -8.97 -2.24 -2.96
N LYS A 468 -8.19 -2.99 -3.76
CA LYS A 468 -8.62 -3.39 -5.12
C LYS A 468 -9.98 -4.11 -5.08
N VAL A 469 -10.12 -5.16 -4.26
CA VAL A 469 -11.34 -5.98 -4.20
C VAL A 469 -12.54 -5.16 -3.73
N LEU A 470 -12.42 -4.45 -2.60
CA LEU A 470 -13.54 -3.66 -2.07
C LEU A 470 -14.04 -2.61 -3.06
N LYS A 471 -13.11 -1.90 -3.71
CA LYS A 471 -13.42 -0.92 -4.77
C LYS A 471 -14.04 -1.60 -6.01
N ASN A 472 -13.55 -2.77 -6.42
CA ASN A 472 -14.10 -3.51 -7.56
C ASN A 472 -15.52 -4.07 -7.29
N LEU A 473 -15.84 -4.42 -6.03
CA LEU A 473 -17.16 -4.93 -5.63
C LEU A 473 -18.28 -3.87 -5.71
N LEU A 474 -17.94 -2.57 -5.73
CA LEU A 474 -18.91 -1.47 -5.86
C LEU A 474 -19.36 -1.17 -7.30
N TYR A 475 -18.75 -1.82 -8.29
CA TYR A 475 -19.21 -1.78 -9.67
C TYR A 475 -20.35 -2.79 -9.89
N GLY A 476 -21.35 -2.42 -10.70
CA GLY A 476 -22.31 -3.41 -11.22
C GLY A 476 -21.61 -4.43 -12.14
N PRO A 477 -22.16 -5.64 -12.39
CA PRO A 477 -21.43 -6.69 -13.12
C PRO A 477 -20.99 -6.30 -14.54
N VAL A 478 -21.75 -5.44 -15.22
CA VAL A 478 -21.42 -4.88 -16.55
C VAL A 478 -20.36 -3.78 -16.43
N GLU A 479 -20.45 -2.93 -15.42
CA GLU A 479 -19.51 -1.86 -15.10
C GLU A 479 -18.14 -2.42 -14.73
N TYR A 480 -18.12 -3.54 -13.99
CA TYR A 480 -16.91 -4.26 -13.64
C TYR A 480 -16.21 -4.87 -14.87
N ASP A 481 -16.95 -5.58 -15.73
CA ASP A 481 -16.41 -6.09 -16.99
C ASP A 481 -15.86 -4.96 -17.87
N CYS A 482 -16.54 -3.80 -17.93
CA CYS A 482 -16.02 -2.62 -18.65
C CYS A 482 -14.68 -2.13 -18.08
N HIS A 483 -14.54 -2.08 -16.75
CA HIS A 483 -13.31 -1.66 -16.09
C HIS A 483 -12.17 -2.68 -16.25
N GLU A 484 -12.46 -3.99 -16.26
CA GLU A 484 -11.45 -5.04 -16.49
C GLU A 484 -11.00 -5.09 -17.95
N LEU A 485 -11.92 -5.01 -18.92
CA LEU A 485 -11.56 -4.86 -20.34
C LEU A 485 -10.74 -3.59 -20.56
N ARG A 486 -11.04 -2.49 -19.85
CA ARG A 486 -10.25 -1.25 -19.92
C ARG A 486 -8.90 -1.38 -19.21
N ARG A 487 -8.77 -2.15 -18.12
CA ARG A 487 -7.48 -2.51 -17.49
C ARG A 487 -6.62 -3.28 -18.49
N ALA A 488 -7.22 -4.26 -19.16
CA ALA A 488 -6.53 -5.19 -20.05
C ALA A 488 -5.97 -4.55 -21.32
N ILE A 489 -6.59 -3.48 -21.84
CA ILE A 489 -6.13 -2.75 -23.04
C ILE A 489 -5.28 -1.52 -22.69
N ARG A 490 -5.44 -0.93 -21.49
CA ARG A 490 -4.79 0.36 -21.16
C ARG A 490 -3.41 0.17 -20.54
N GLY A 491 -2.40 -0.11 -21.36
CA GLY A 491 -1.02 -0.24 -20.88
C GLY A 491 0.05 0.01 -21.94
N ALA A 492 1.24 -0.53 -21.65
CA ALA A 492 2.22 -0.89 -22.66
C ALA A 492 2.20 -2.42 -22.72
N GLY A 493 1.57 -2.98 -23.75
CA GLY A 493 1.17 -4.39 -23.80
C GLY A 493 -0.24 -4.63 -23.26
N THR A 494 -0.77 -5.82 -23.54
CA THR A 494 -2.19 -6.17 -23.43
C THR A 494 -2.37 -7.40 -22.53
N ASP A 495 -3.32 -7.38 -21.59
CA ASP A 495 -3.71 -8.57 -20.80
C ASP A 495 -4.71 -9.41 -21.62
N GLU A 496 -4.17 -10.23 -22.52
CA GLU A 496 -5.00 -10.99 -23.44
C GLU A 496 -5.74 -12.14 -22.76
N GLU A 497 -5.24 -12.69 -21.65
CA GLU A 497 -5.97 -13.69 -20.87
C GLU A 497 -7.27 -13.10 -20.30
N ALA A 498 -7.24 -11.86 -19.77
CA ALA A 498 -8.44 -11.17 -19.30
C ALA A 498 -9.41 -10.81 -20.43
N LEU A 499 -8.91 -10.35 -21.59
CA LEU A 499 -9.76 -10.13 -22.77
C LEU A 499 -10.45 -11.40 -23.23
N ILE A 500 -9.70 -12.50 -23.34
CA ILE A 500 -10.19 -13.80 -23.78
C ILE A 500 -11.21 -14.36 -22.78
N GLU A 501 -10.91 -14.33 -21.48
CA GLU A 501 -11.81 -14.84 -20.43
C GLU A 501 -13.15 -14.10 -20.44
N ILE A 502 -13.16 -12.77 -20.50
CA ILE A 502 -14.41 -11.99 -20.51
C ILE A 502 -15.17 -12.26 -21.82
N LEU A 503 -14.54 -12.03 -22.98
CA LEU A 503 -15.22 -12.07 -24.28
C LEU A 503 -15.68 -13.48 -24.69
N ALA A 504 -15.01 -14.54 -24.24
CA ALA A 504 -15.44 -15.91 -24.51
C ALA A 504 -16.51 -16.43 -23.53
N SER A 505 -16.73 -15.78 -22.37
CA SER A 505 -17.58 -16.32 -21.28
C SER A 505 -18.86 -15.56 -20.98
N ARG A 506 -18.97 -14.27 -21.33
CA ARG A 506 -20.23 -13.51 -21.15
C ARG A 506 -21.22 -13.81 -22.28
N SER A 507 -22.52 -13.71 -21.99
CA SER A 507 -23.60 -13.85 -22.99
C SER A 507 -23.73 -12.62 -23.89
N ASN A 508 -24.38 -12.75 -25.04
CA ASN A 508 -24.61 -11.66 -26.00
C ASN A 508 -25.21 -10.42 -25.34
N THR A 509 -26.26 -10.60 -24.54
CA THR A 509 -26.94 -9.52 -23.81
C THR A 509 -25.98 -8.77 -22.88
N ARG A 510 -25.04 -9.49 -22.24
CA ARG A 510 -24.02 -8.89 -21.38
C ARG A 510 -22.92 -8.20 -22.19
N ILE A 511 -22.48 -8.75 -23.32
CA ILE A 511 -21.54 -8.09 -24.26
C ILE A 511 -22.14 -6.79 -24.83
N LYS A 512 -23.41 -6.80 -25.23
CA LYS A 512 -24.12 -5.61 -25.72
C LYS A 512 -24.30 -4.55 -24.64
N ALA A 513 -24.58 -4.95 -23.40
CA ALA A 513 -24.59 -4.04 -22.26
C ALA A 513 -23.18 -3.45 -21.99
N ILE A 514 -22.13 -4.26 -22.08
CA ILE A 514 -20.72 -3.82 -21.98
C ILE A 514 -20.40 -2.79 -23.06
N ASN A 515 -20.71 -3.05 -24.33
CA ASN A 515 -20.42 -2.10 -25.43
C ASN A 515 -21.04 -0.71 -25.21
N ASN A 516 -22.32 -0.68 -24.80
CA ASN A 516 -23.03 0.55 -24.51
C ASN A 516 -22.41 1.31 -23.33
N LEU A 517 -22.12 0.61 -22.23
CA LEU A 517 -21.57 1.23 -21.02
C LEU A 517 -20.09 1.63 -21.18
N TYR A 518 -19.28 0.85 -21.89
CA TYR A 518 -17.87 1.16 -22.17
C TYR A 518 -17.74 2.47 -22.97
N GLN A 519 -18.63 2.69 -23.97
CA GLN A 519 -18.69 3.95 -24.72
C GLN A 519 -19.15 5.13 -23.85
N GLN A 520 -20.03 4.92 -22.85
CA GLN A 520 -20.43 5.96 -21.90
C GLN A 520 -19.30 6.31 -20.91
N LEU A 521 -18.63 5.29 -20.33
CA LEU A 521 -17.58 5.47 -19.31
C LEU A 521 -16.27 6.02 -19.86
N PHE A 522 -15.88 5.64 -21.09
CA PHE A 522 -14.55 5.93 -21.63
C PHE A 522 -14.54 6.78 -22.92
N ASN A 523 -15.71 7.15 -23.43
CA ASN A 523 -15.90 7.88 -24.70
C ASN A 523 -15.20 7.24 -25.91
N ARG A 524 -15.09 5.91 -25.92
CA ARG A 524 -14.44 5.07 -26.94
C ARG A 524 -15.22 3.76 -27.05
N THR A 525 -15.29 3.14 -28.23
CA THR A 525 -15.90 1.81 -28.35
C THR A 525 -14.89 0.72 -27.97
N LEU A 526 -15.37 -0.37 -27.36
CA LEU A 526 -14.54 -1.54 -27.04
C LEU A 526 -13.86 -2.10 -28.30
N GLU A 527 -14.60 -2.15 -29.41
CA GLU A 527 -14.08 -2.53 -30.72
C GLU A 527 -12.85 -1.71 -31.13
N LYS A 528 -12.89 -0.37 -31.04
CA LYS A 528 -11.76 0.50 -31.44
C LYS A 528 -10.53 0.29 -30.56
N ASP A 529 -10.73 -0.06 -29.29
CA ASP A 529 -9.65 -0.34 -28.35
C ASP A 529 -9.03 -1.72 -28.63
N ILE A 530 -9.84 -2.76 -28.86
CA ILE A 530 -9.36 -4.07 -29.35
C ILE A 530 -8.62 -3.92 -30.69
N VAL A 531 -9.15 -3.10 -31.60
CA VAL A 531 -8.59 -2.91 -32.95
C VAL A 531 -7.22 -2.22 -32.94
N GLY A 532 -6.96 -1.38 -31.93
CA GLY A 532 -5.69 -0.69 -31.71
C GLY A 532 -4.60 -1.58 -31.11
N ASP A 533 -4.94 -2.35 -30.06
CA ASP A 533 -3.98 -3.11 -29.25
C ASP A 533 -3.83 -4.58 -29.67
N THR A 534 -4.54 -5.03 -30.71
CA THR A 534 -4.43 -6.41 -31.24
C THR A 534 -4.27 -6.46 -32.76
N SER A 535 -3.75 -7.58 -33.28
CA SER A 535 -3.40 -7.76 -34.69
C SER A 535 -3.81 -9.14 -35.24
N GLY A 536 -3.72 -9.31 -36.57
CA GLY A 536 -3.97 -10.58 -37.26
C GLY A 536 -5.34 -11.23 -36.96
N HIS A 537 -5.34 -12.56 -36.92
CA HIS A 537 -6.53 -13.37 -36.66
C HIS A 537 -7.04 -13.22 -35.21
N LEU A 538 -6.16 -12.90 -34.25
CA LEU A 538 -6.55 -12.57 -32.87
C LEU A 538 -7.48 -11.36 -32.85
N LYS A 539 -7.13 -10.28 -33.54
CA LYS A 539 -8.00 -9.11 -33.69
C LYS A 539 -9.35 -9.47 -34.28
N LYS A 540 -9.37 -10.22 -35.39
CA LYS A 540 -10.62 -10.65 -36.04
C LYS A 540 -11.52 -11.40 -35.04
N LEU A 541 -10.95 -12.35 -34.31
CA LEU A 541 -11.65 -13.16 -33.31
C LEU A 541 -12.21 -12.33 -32.15
N LEU A 542 -11.39 -11.48 -31.52
CA LEU A 542 -11.82 -10.66 -30.39
C LEU A 542 -12.86 -9.62 -30.79
N VAL A 543 -12.78 -9.05 -32.00
CA VAL A 543 -13.82 -8.16 -32.55
C VAL A 543 -15.13 -8.92 -32.78
N THR A 544 -15.10 -10.13 -33.35
CA THR A 544 -16.32 -10.96 -33.52
C THR A 544 -16.96 -11.33 -32.19
N LEU A 545 -16.19 -11.67 -31.16
CA LEU A 545 -16.74 -11.90 -29.81
C LEU A 545 -17.32 -10.61 -29.22
N ALA A 546 -16.62 -9.48 -29.36
CA ALA A 546 -17.05 -8.19 -28.84
C ALA A 546 -18.32 -7.63 -29.51
N GLN A 547 -18.78 -8.16 -30.64
CA GLN A 547 -20.08 -7.79 -31.24
C GLN A 547 -21.26 -8.30 -30.39
N GLY A 548 -21.14 -9.48 -29.77
CA GLY A 548 -22.23 -10.09 -29.01
C GLY A 548 -23.40 -10.54 -29.89
N ASP A 549 -23.11 -11.04 -31.09
CA ASP A 549 -24.07 -11.53 -32.09
C ASP A 549 -23.96 -13.04 -32.36
N ARG A 550 -23.23 -13.79 -31.52
CA ARG A 550 -23.04 -15.25 -31.66
C ARG A 550 -24.34 -15.96 -31.27
N PRO A 551 -25.03 -16.73 -32.15
CA PRO A 551 -26.35 -17.28 -31.85
C PRO A 551 -26.40 -18.08 -30.54
N GLU A 552 -27.42 -17.84 -29.71
CA GLU A 552 -27.62 -18.51 -28.41
C GLU A 552 -28.73 -19.58 -28.47
N THR A 553 -29.09 -20.07 -29.68
CA THR A 553 -30.03 -21.19 -29.86
C THR A 553 -29.42 -22.55 -29.46
N ASN A 554 -30.27 -23.41 -28.89
CA ASN A 554 -29.97 -24.81 -28.58
C ASN A 554 -30.35 -25.77 -29.72
N GLU A 555 -30.91 -25.26 -30.81
CA GLU A 555 -31.16 -26.01 -32.04
C GLU A 555 -29.83 -26.35 -32.72
N VAL A 556 -29.76 -27.55 -33.31
CA VAL A 556 -28.60 -28.06 -34.04
C VAL A 556 -29.01 -28.44 -35.46
N ASN A 557 -28.24 -27.96 -36.43
CA ASN A 557 -28.26 -28.43 -37.81
C ASN A 557 -27.08 -29.40 -37.99
N GLU A 558 -27.38 -30.69 -37.99
CA GLU A 558 -26.37 -31.76 -38.05
C GLU A 558 -25.57 -31.75 -39.37
N ASP A 559 -26.21 -31.42 -40.50
CA ASP A 559 -25.51 -31.36 -41.79
C ASP A 559 -24.58 -30.14 -41.86
N GLN A 560 -24.93 -29.01 -41.23
CA GLN A 560 -24.01 -27.89 -41.04
C GLN A 560 -22.88 -28.26 -40.07
N ALA A 561 -23.15 -29.09 -39.05
CA ALA A 561 -22.15 -29.53 -38.08
C ALA A 561 -21.08 -30.42 -38.74
N GLU A 562 -21.51 -31.38 -39.55
CA GLU A 562 -20.65 -32.26 -40.35
C GLU A 562 -19.84 -31.47 -41.38
N ASN A 563 -20.46 -30.51 -42.08
CA ASN A 563 -19.76 -29.64 -43.04
C ASN A 563 -18.74 -28.70 -42.37
N ASP A 564 -19.05 -28.13 -41.20
CA ASP A 564 -18.13 -27.31 -40.41
C ASP A 564 -16.97 -28.15 -39.87
N ALA A 565 -17.24 -29.35 -39.34
CA ALA A 565 -16.25 -30.28 -38.84
C ALA A 565 -15.25 -30.69 -39.93
N LYS A 566 -15.76 -31.08 -41.09
CA LYS A 566 -14.96 -31.32 -42.29
C LYS A 566 -14.16 -30.07 -42.67
N THR A 567 -14.78 -28.89 -42.70
CA THR A 567 -14.10 -27.63 -43.03
C THR A 567 -12.95 -27.33 -42.08
N LEU A 568 -13.09 -27.58 -40.77
CA LEU A 568 -12.01 -27.43 -39.79
C LEU A 568 -10.86 -28.42 -40.02
N TYR A 569 -11.17 -29.67 -40.42
CA TYR A 569 -10.15 -30.67 -40.75
C TYR A 569 -9.39 -30.32 -42.05
N GLU A 570 -10.10 -29.86 -43.07
CA GLU A 570 -9.52 -29.38 -44.34
C GLU A 570 -8.81 -28.02 -44.19
N ALA A 571 -9.18 -27.23 -43.18
CA ALA A 571 -8.51 -25.99 -42.78
C ALA A 571 -7.25 -26.20 -41.93
N GLY A 572 -7.03 -27.38 -41.36
CA GLY A 572 -5.87 -27.73 -40.53
C GLY A 572 -5.22 -29.02 -40.99
N GLU A 573 -5.41 -30.10 -40.21
CA GLU A 573 -4.65 -31.36 -40.26
C GLU A 573 -4.50 -32.04 -41.64
N LYS A 574 -5.38 -31.75 -42.61
CA LYS A 574 -5.30 -32.32 -43.96
C LYS A 574 -4.21 -31.69 -44.84
N LYS A 575 -3.55 -30.59 -44.41
CA LYS A 575 -2.57 -29.83 -45.19
C LYS A 575 -1.40 -29.34 -44.31
N TRP A 576 -0.35 -28.85 -44.95
CA TRP A 576 0.77 -28.22 -44.24
C TRP A 576 0.45 -26.76 -43.94
N GLY A 577 0.23 -26.45 -42.66
CA GLY A 577 -0.13 -25.11 -42.20
C GLY A 577 -1.62 -24.80 -42.34
N THR A 578 -2.06 -23.80 -41.58
CA THR A 578 -3.46 -23.64 -41.19
C THR A 578 -4.18 -22.58 -42.02
N ASP A 579 -5.51 -22.64 -42.06
CA ASP A 579 -6.36 -21.49 -42.36
C ASP A 579 -7.02 -21.02 -41.06
N GLU A 580 -6.33 -20.14 -40.35
CA GLU A 580 -6.82 -19.54 -39.11
C GLU A 580 -8.09 -18.71 -39.34
N SER A 581 -8.39 -18.27 -40.58
CA SER A 581 -9.63 -17.58 -40.87
C SER A 581 -10.83 -18.50 -40.72
N LYS A 582 -10.72 -19.77 -41.14
CA LYS A 582 -11.79 -20.78 -41.01
C LYS A 582 -11.99 -21.26 -39.58
N PHE A 583 -10.91 -21.43 -38.81
CA PHE A 583 -11.00 -21.69 -37.37
C PHE A 583 -11.72 -20.54 -36.64
N VAL A 584 -11.35 -19.29 -36.90
CA VAL A 584 -12.01 -18.10 -36.33
C VAL A 584 -13.47 -17.99 -36.79
N GLU A 585 -13.75 -18.19 -38.07
CA GLU A 585 -15.09 -18.09 -38.66
C GLU A 585 -16.08 -19.06 -38.02
N ILE A 586 -15.72 -20.34 -37.86
CA ILE A 586 -16.62 -21.36 -37.31
C ILE A 586 -16.71 -21.24 -35.78
N ILE A 587 -15.58 -21.25 -35.07
CA ILE A 587 -15.57 -21.32 -33.59
C ILE A 587 -16.20 -20.07 -32.95
N ALA A 588 -16.06 -18.89 -33.57
CA ALA A 588 -16.64 -17.65 -33.05
C ALA A 588 -18.12 -17.44 -33.42
N SER A 589 -18.64 -18.06 -34.49
CA SER A 589 -19.98 -17.75 -35.03
C SER A 589 -21.05 -18.81 -34.80
N ARG A 590 -20.70 -20.07 -34.51
CA ARG A 590 -21.70 -21.11 -34.22
C ARG A 590 -22.20 -21.04 -32.77
N SER A 591 -23.46 -21.41 -32.53
CA SER A 591 -24.00 -21.48 -31.15
C SER A 591 -23.24 -22.48 -30.29
N ASN A 592 -23.44 -22.48 -28.97
CA ASN A 592 -22.78 -23.47 -28.11
C ASN A 592 -23.29 -24.90 -28.37
N ALA A 593 -24.57 -25.08 -28.72
CA ALA A 593 -25.12 -26.38 -29.13
C ALA A 593 -24.59 -26.81 -30.50
N GLN A 594 -24.64 -25.93 -31.51
CA GLN A 594 -24.09 -26.21 -32.84
C GLN A 594 -22.60 -26.53 -32.77
N LEU A 595 -21.82 -25.79 -31.95
CA LEU A 595 -20.39 -26.05 -31.79
C LEU A 595 -20.11 -27.38 -31.06
N LYS A 596 -21.00 -27.87 -30.19
CA LYS A 596 -20.91 -29.23 -29.62
C LYS A 596 -21.03 -30.29 -30.70
N ALA A 597 -22.06 -30.21 -31.55
CA ALA A 597 -22.22 -31.10 -32.69
C ALA A 597 -21.02 -31.04 -33.66
N VAL A 598 -20.46 -29.85 -33.94
CA VAL A 598 -19.22 -29.71 -34.71
C VAL A 598 -18.03 -30.43 -34.05
N CYS A 599 -17.90 -30.37 -32.72
CA CYS A 599 -16.85 -31.07 -31.98
C CYS A 599 -17.04 -32.59 -31.97
N GLU A 600 -18.28 -33.06 -31.96
CA GLU A 600 -18.64 -34.48 -32.05
C GLU A 600 -18.33 -35.01 -33.47
N ALA A 601 -18.84 -34.35 -34.51
CA ALA A 601 -18.61 -34.68 -35.92
C ALA A 601 -17.12 -34.60 -36.35
N TYR A 602 -16.29 -33.79 -35.68
CA TYR A 602 -14.85 -33.73 -35.95
C TYR A 602 -14.16 -35.10 -35.77
N GLY A 603 -14.70 -35.95 -34.87
CA GLY A 603 -14.23 -37.33 -34.66
C GLY A 603 -14.44 -38.27 -35.86
N HIS A 604 -15.26 -37.89 -36.84
CA HIS A 604 -15.38 -38.64 -38.11
C HIS A 604 -14.16 -38.45 -39.01
N TYR A 605 -13.44 -37.32 -38.87
CA TYR A 605 -12.33 -36.92 -39.75
C TYR A 605 -10.95 -37.06 -39.10
N SER A 606 -10.83 -36.83 -37.80
CA SER A 606 -9.55 -36.88 -37.09
C SER A 606 -9.56 -37.83 -35.90
N LYS A 607 -8.35 -38.32 -35.57
CA LYS A 607 -8.05 -39.03 -34.31
C LYS A 607 -7.67 -38.07 -33.17
N LYS A 608 -7.49 -36.78 -33.46
CA LYS A 608 -7.37 -35.73 -32.45
C LYS A 608 -8.77 -35.21 -32.10
N ASP A 609 -8.98 -34.85 -30.84
CA ASP A 609 -10.11 -33.99 -30.49
C ASP A 609 -9.85 -32.55 -30.98
N ILE A 610 -10.90 -31.73 -31.09
CA ILE A 610 -10.77 -30.35 -31.58
C ILE A 610 -9.80 -29.50 -30.75
N GLU A 611 -9.66 -29.75 -29.44
CA GLU A 611 -8.67 -29.03 -28.63
C GLU A 611 -7.24 -29.45 -28.97
N ALA A 612 -6.98 -30.73 -29.22
CA ALA A 612 -5.69 -31.23 -29.68
C ALA A 612 -5.36 -30.71 -31.09
N ALA A 613 -6.35 -30.60 -31.98
CA ALA A 613 -6.20 -29.96 -33.29
C ALA A 613 -5.85 -28.46 -33.14
N ILE A 614 -6.64 -27.68 -32.38
CA ILE A 614 -6.34 -26.25 -32.14
C ILE A 614 -4.92 -26.05 -31.56
N LYS A 615 -4.42 -26.98 -30.73
CA LYS A 615 -3.06 -26.93 -30.14
C LYS A 615 -1.94 -27.28 -31.13
N SER A 616 -2.19 -28.08 -32.17
CA SER A 616 -1.19 -28.36 -33.21
C SER A 616 -1.25 -27.39 -34.39
N GLU A 617 -2.46 -26.94 -34.76
CA GLU A 617 -2.69 -26.09 -35.93
C GLU A 617 -2.60 -24.59 -35.62
N THR A 618 -2.69 -24.14 -34.36
CA THR A 618 -2.60 -22.70 -34.02
C THR A 618 -1.68 -22.43 -32.84
N SER A 619 -1.13 -21.21 -32.77
CA SER A 619 -0.17 -20.81 -31.74
C SER A 619 -0.52 -19.48 -31.07
N GLY A 620 0.25 -19.10 -30.03
CA GLY A 620 0.15 -17.82 -29.34
C GLY A 620 -1.24 -17.55 -28.74
N ASN A 621 -1.62 -16.27 -28.71
CA ASN A 621 -2.87 -15.81 -28.11
C ASN A 621 -4.11 -16.24 -28.90
N LEU A 622 -3.97 -16.49 -30.22
CA LEU A 622 -5.05 -17.07 -31.03
C LEU A 622 -5.43 -18.48 -30.55
N CYS A 623 -4.44 -19.35 -30.35
CA CYS A 623 -4.65 -20.69 -29.81
C CYS A 623 -5.38 -20.64 -28.47
N ARG A 624 -4.93 -19.78 -27.54
CA ARG A 624 -5.57 -19.61 -26.23
C ARG A 624 -7.00 -19.10 -26.34
N SER A 625 -7.28 -18.18 -27.28
CA SER A 625 -8.62 -17.65 -27.54
C SER A 625 -9.59 -18.74 -28.03
N LEU A 626 -9.17 -19.52 -29.03
CA LEU A 626 -9.98 -20.60 -29.59
C LEU A 626 -10.23 -21.71 -28.56
N LEU A 627 -9.20 -22.07 -27.77
CA LEU A 627 -9.32 -23.03 -26.67
C LEU A 627 -10.25 -22.52 -25.55
N ALA A 628 -10.25 -21.22 -25.23
CA ALA A 628 -11.15 -20.67 -24.23
C ALA A 628 -12.62 -20.77 -24.65
N ILE A 629 -12.94 -20.44 -25.90
CA ILE A 629 -14.31 -20.59 -26.45
C ILE A 629 -14.77 -22.05 -26.36
N VAL A 630 -13.93 -23.00 -26.81
CA VAL A 630 -14.24 -24.43 -26.76
C VAL A 630 -14.41 -24.93 -25.32
N ARG A 631 -13.58 -24.47 -24.38
CA ARG A 631 -13.68 -24.87 -22.96
C ARG A 631 -14.87 -24.28 -22.23
N VAL A 632 -15.20 -23.00 -22.47
CA VAL A 632 -16.42 -22.39 -21.93
C VAL A 632 -17.66 -23.10 -22.47
N MET A 633 -17.65 -23.48 -23.75
CA MET A 633 -18.72 -24.26 -24.38
C MET A 633 -18.85 -25.66 -23.74
N ARG A 634 -17.73 -26.36 -23.51
CA ARG A 634 -17.69 -27.71 -22.92
C ARG A 634 -18.08 -27.73 -21.45
N ASN A 635 -17.48 -26.86 -20.63
CA ASN A 635 -17.67 -26.79 -19.19
C ASN A 635 -17.21 -25.42 -18.67
N ARG A 636 -18.16 -24.47 -18.55
CA ARG A 636 -17.87 -23.10 -18.07
C ARG A 636 -17.31 -23.07 -16.62
N PRO A 637 -17.89 -23.77 -15.63
CA PRO A 637 -17.29 -23.87 -14.30
C PRO A 637 -15.87 -24.45 -14.32
N GLY A 638 -15.64 -25.52 -15.09
CA GLY A 638 -14.34 -26.16 -15.26
C GLY A 638 -13.29 -25.26 -15.92
N PHE A 639 -13.69 -24.37 -16.84
CA PHE A 639 -12.82 -23.32 -17.39
C PHE A 639 -12.38 -22.33 -16.31
N PHE A 640 -13.30 -21.80 -15.49
CA PHE A 640 -12.94 -20.89 -14.39
C PHE A 640 -12.12 -21.58 -13.29
N ALA A 641 -12.38 -22.85 -13.02
CA ALA A 641 -11.56 -23.66 -12.14
C ALA A 641 -10.12 -23.85 -12.68
N GLN A 642 -9.94 -24.00 -14.00
CA GLN A 642 -8.62 -23.97 -14.64
C GLN A 642 -7.93 -22.60 -14.52
N GLN A 643 -8.68 -21.49 -14.64
CA GLN A 643 -8.14 -20.13 -14.46
C GLN A 643 -7.66 -19.90 -13.02
N LEU A 644 -8.50 -20.20 -12.02
CA LEU A 644 -8.10 -20.16 -10.60
C LEU A 644 -6.91 -21.09 -10.30
N LYS A 645 -6.80 -22.21 -11.02
CA LYS A 645 -5.66 -23.14 -10.93
C LYS A 645 -4.38 -22.60 -11.56
N LYS A 646 -4.45 -21.70 -12.56
CA LYS A 646 -3.29 -20.91 -12.99
C LYS A 646 -2.90 -19.90 -11.89
N ALA A 647 -3.88 -19.15 -11.41
CA ALA A 647 -3.67 -18.05 -10.47
C ALA A 647 -3.04 -18.48 -9.13
N LEU A 648 -3.44 -19.65 -8.62
CA LEU A 648 -2.96 -20.24 -7.37
C LEU A 648 -1.89 -21.33 -7.60
N LYS A 649 -1.01 -21.17 -8.61
CA LYS A 649 0.04 -22.16 -8.90
C LYS A 649 1.42 -21.52 -9.05
N GLY A 650 2.19 -21.57 -7.97
CA GLY A 650 3.63 -21.31 -8.00
C GLY A 650 4.15 -20.86 -6.65
N VAL A 651 5.12 -19.94 -6.70
CA VAL A 651 5.52 -19.13 -5.56
C VAL A 651 4.93 -17.74 -5.79
N GLY A 652 3.92 -17.37 -5.00
CA GLY A 652 3.09 -16.20 -5.26
C GLY A 652 1.80 -16.54 -6.02
N THR A 653 0.90 -15.56 -6.11
CA THR A 653 -0.46 -15.70 -6.61
C THR A 653 -0.73 -14.65 -7.69
N ASP A 654 -1.43 -15.00 -8.77
CA ASP A 654 -1.98 -13.99 -9.69
C ASP A 654 -3.26 -13.41 -9.09
N GLU A 655 -3.11 -12.24 -8.48
CA GLU A 655 -4.18 -11.60 -7.72
C GLU A 655 -5.15 -10.86 -8.65
N ASP A 656 -4.74 -10.42 -9.84
CA ASP A 656 -5.66 -9.80 -10.80
C ASP A 656 -6.56 -10.88 -11.45
N GLU A 657 -6.03 -12.06 -11.77
CA GLU A 657 -6.81 -13.23 -12.19
C GLU A 657 -7.74 -13.74 -11.07
N LEU A 658 -7.19 -13.99 -9.87
CA LEU A 658 -7.96 -14.49 -8.72
C LEU A 658 -9.12 -13.56 -8.36
N ASN A 659 -8.88 -12.25 -8.28
CA ASN A 659 -9.92 -11.28 -7.96
C ASN A 659 -10.97 -11.20 -9.06
N ARG A 660 -10.57 -11.23 -10.34
CA ARG A 660 -11.49 -11.12 -11.47
C ARG A 660 -12.44 -12.33 -11.56
N VAL A 661 -11.94 -13.54 -11.36
CA VAL A 661 -12.79 -14.74 -11.33
C VAL A 661 -13.65 -14.77 -10.05
N VAL A 662 -13.10 -14.48 -8.86
CA VAL A 662 -13.91 -14.51 -7.63
C VAL A 662 -15.03 -13.45 -7.66
N ILE A 663 -14.74 -12.21 -8.04
CA ILE A 663 -15.74 -11.13 -8.11
C ILE A 663 -16.77 -11.42 -9.20
N SER A 664 -16.37 -11.82 -10.41
CA SER A 664 -17.32 -11.98 -11.52
C SER A 664 -18.19 -13.24 -11.45
N ARG A 665 -17.80 -14.25 -10.64
CA ARG A 665 -18.52 -15.53 -10.53
C ARG A 665 -19.18 -15.81 -9.17
N CYS A 666 -18.84 -15.08 -8.10
CA CYS A 666 -19.43 -15.30 -6.75
C CYS A 666 -20.97 -15.23 -6.71
N GLU A 667 -21.60 -14.42 -7.57
CA GLU A 667 -23.06 -14.29 -7.71
C GLU A 667 -23.63 -15.10 -8.90
N VAL A 668 -22.88 -16.05 -9.47
CA VAL A 668 -23.24 -16.80 -10.69
C VAL A 668 -23.17 -18.32 -10.51
N ASP A 669 -21.97 -18.91 -10.49
CA ASP A 669 -21.73 -20.36 -10.55
C ASP A 669 -20.52 -20.80 -9.70
N MET A 670 -20.16 -20.00 -8.69
CA MET A 670 -19.00 -20.25 -7.85
C MET A 670 -19.07 -21.60 -7.11
N ILE A 671 -20.25 -22.13 -6.79
CA ILE A 671 -20.37 -23.46 -6.18
C ILE A 671 -19.86 -24.54 -7.15
N GLN A 672 -20.31 -24.52 -8.41
CA GLN A 672 -19.84 -25.46 -9.44
C GLN A 672 -18.35 -25.26 -9.75
N ILE A 673 -17.85 -24.02 -9.72
CA ILE A 673 -16.43 -23.72 -9.88
C ILE A 673 -15.59 -24.34 -8.75
N LYS A 674 -16.08 -24.33 -7.50
CA LYS A 674 -15.41 -24.96 -6.34
C LYS A 674 -15.36 -26.49 -6.49
N GLU A 675 -16.45 -27.11 -6.94
CA GLU A 675 -16.56 -28.57 -7.18
C GLU A 675 -15.59 -29.04 -8.28
N GLU A 676 -15.55 -28.32 -9.40
CA GLU A 676 -14.58 -28.52 -10.48
C GLU A 676 -13.13 -28.28 -10.01
N TYR A 677 -12.91 -27.25 -9.20
CA TYR A 677 -11.58 -26.94 -8.65
C TYR A 677 -11.06 -28.07 -7.75
N GLU A 678 -11.87 -28.55 -6.81
CA GLU A 678 -11.49 -29.68 -5.96
C GLU A 678 -11.30 -30.96 -6.79
N THR A 679 -12.09 -31.17 -7.84
CA THR A 679 -11.90 -32.26 -8.80
C THR A 679 -10.56 -32.15 -9.54
N LEU A 680 -10.16 -30.95 -9.97
CA LEU A 680 -8.93 -30.65 -10.70
C LEU A 680 -7.66 -30.55 -9.83
N MET A 681 -7.79 -30.32 -8.52
CA MET A 681 -6.67 -30.06 -7.61
C MET A 681 -6.55 -31.02 -6.43
N LYS A 682 -7.60 -31.82 -6.15
CA LYS A 682 -7.73 -32.68 -4.95
C LYS A 682 -7.56 -31.89 -3.63
N ARG A 683 -7.96 -30.62 -3.68
CA ARG A 683 -7.92 -29.63 -2.59
C ARG A 683 -8.97 -28.56 -2.90
N SER A 684 -9.88 -28.30 -1.96
CA SER A 684 -10.89 -27.24 -2.11
C SER A 684 -10.27 -25.85 -2.36
N LEU A 685 -10.99 -25.03 -3.12
CA LEU A 685 -10.54 -23.69 -3.52
C LEU A 685 -10.25 -22.78 -2.32
N GLU A 686 -11.12 -22.82 -1.30
CA GLU A 686 -10.99 -21.99 -0.11
C GLU A 686 -9.77 -22.39 0.72
N LYS A 687 -9.48 -23.69 0.84
CA LYS A 687 -8.25 -24.17 1.47
C LYS A 687 -6.99 -23.72 0.73
N HIS A 688 -7.08 -23.44 -0.57
CA HIS A 688 -5.95 -22.91 -1.34
C HIS A 688 -5.80 -21.40 -1.16
N VAL A 689 -6.88 -20.64 -1.38
CA VAL A 689 -6.93 -19.19 -1.13
C VAL A 689 -6.53 -18.87 0.31
N GLN A 690 -6.88 -19.71 1.30
CA GLN A 690 -6.53 -19.52 2.71
C GLN A 690 -5.02 -19.64 3.00
N SER A 691 -4.25 -20.40 2.20
CA SER A 691 -2.79 -20.51 2.35
C SER A 691 -2.03 -19.43 1.59
N ASP A 692 -2.50 -19.11 0.38
CA ASP A 692 -1.84 -18.17 -0.53
C ASP A 692 -2.05 -16.72 -0.10
N THR A 693 -3.27 -16.38 0.33
CA THR A 693 -3.65 -15.01 0.71
C THR A 693 -3.57 -14.80 2.23
N SER A 694 -3.49 -13.54 2.65
CA SER A 694 -3.46 -13.18 4.08
C SER A 694 -4.16 -11.85 4.39
N GLY A 695 -4.20 -11.46 5.67
CA GLY A 695 -4.81 -10.21 6.14
C GLY A 695 -6.29 -10.07 5.78
N SER A 696 -6.75 -8.83 5.68
CA SER A 696 -8.13 -8.48 5.32
C SER A 696 -8.45 -8.80 3.85
N TYR A 697 -7.43 -8.89 2.98
CA TYR A 697 -7.54 -9.43 1.61
C TYR A 697 -8.05 -10.87 1.59
N ARG A 698 -7.49 -11.75 2.44
CA ARG A 698 -8.02 -13.10 2.63
C ARG A 698 -9.44 -13.08 3.19
N LYS A 699 -9.74 -12.20 4.16
CA LYS A 699 -11.08 -12.14 4.79
C LYS A 699 -12.17 -11.91 3.74
N ILE A 700 -12.01 -10.91 2.86
CA ILE A 700 -13.02 -10.64 1.82
C ILE A 700 -13.14 -11.79 0.82
N LEU A 701 -12.03 -12.38 0.35
CA LEU A 701 -12.10 -13.52 -0.58
C LEU A 701 -12.78 -14.74 0.04
N MET A 702 -12.48 -15.07 1.30
CA MET A 702 -13.12 -16.17 2.01
C MET A 702 -14.62 -15.91 2.22
N GLU A 703 -15.02 -14.67 2.54
CA GLU A 703 -16.43 -14.31 2.70
C GLU A 703 -17.19 -14.31 1.35
N LEU A 704 -16.52 -14.06 0.22
CA LEU A 704 -17.11 -14.24 -1.13
C LEU A 704 -17.24 -15.72 -1.53
N LEU A 705 -16.31 -16.60 -1.11
CA LEU A 705 -16.30 -18.04 -1.40
C LEU A 705 -17.17 -18.90 -0.46
N LYS A 706 -17.66 -18.31 0.62
CA LYS A 706 -18.51 -18.91 1.66
C LYS A 706 -19.87 -19.35 1.12
N ASP A 707 -20.30 -20.56 1.46
CA ASP A 707 -21.52 -21.16 0.91
C ASP A 707 -22.80 -20.50 1.48
N PRO A 708 -23.91 -20.43 0.71
CA PRO A 708 -25.14 -19.78 1.16
C PRO A 708 -25.71 -20.39 2.47
N SER A 709 -25.55 -21.71 2.67
CA SER A 709 -25.92 -22.41 3.91
C SER A 709 -25.18 -21.90 5.15
N GLN A 710 -23.91 -21.51 4.99
CA GLN A 710 -23.05 -20.95 6.06
C GLN A 710 -23.39 -19.47 6.35
N ARG A 711 -23.99 -18.75 5.39
CA ARG A 711 -24.50 -17.39 5.61
C ARG A 711 -25.76 -17.38 6.47
N ASN A 712 -26.67 -18.33 6.29
CA ASN A 712 -27.90 -18.38 7.08
C ASN A 712 -27.67 -18.68 8.57
N GLN A 713 -26.62 -19.43 8.92
CA GLN A 713 -26.16 -19.56 10.32
C GLN A 713 -25.54 -18.27 10.87
N SER A 714 -25.09 -17.37 9.99
CA SER A 714 -24.57 -16.04 10.37
C SER A 714 -25.67 -14.99 10.50
N ALA A 715 -26.85 -15.19 9.89
CA ALA A 715 -28.00 -14.27 10.01
C ALA A 715 -28.57 -14.19 11.44
N GLY A 716 -28.35 -15.22 12.27
CA GLY A 716 -28.71 -15.20 13.69
C GLY A 716 -27.68 -14.53 14.63
N ASN A 717 -26.54 -14.02 14.12
CA ASN A 717 -25.50 -13.45 14.99
C ASN A 717 -25.82 -12.01 15.40
N ALA A 718 -26.46 -11.88 16.56
CA ALA A 718 -26.72 -10.61 17.24
C ALA A 718 -25.42 -9.90 17.69
N LYS A 719 -24.75 -9.23 16.74
CA LYS A 719 -23.62 -8.30 17.00
C LYS A 719 -23.93 -6.83 16.70
N TYR A 720 -25.00 -6.54 15.96
CA TYR A 720 -25.29 -5.18 15.46
C TYR A 720 -26.74 -4.70 15.65
N GLU A 721 -27.55 -5.41 16.46
CA GLU A 721 -28.77 -4.85 17.08
C GLU A 721 -28.67 -4.98 18.62
N ASN A 722 -29.40 -4.12 19.33
CA ASN A 722 -29.14 -3.80 20.75
C ASN A 722 -29.44 -4.94 21.73
N VAL A 723 -28.46 -5.81 21.97
CA VAL A 723 -28.40 -6.72 23.13
C VAL A 723 -26.97 -6.70 23.69
N ALA A 724 -26.82 -6.79 25.01
CA ALA A 724 -25.52 -6.93 25.65
C ALA A 724 -24.83 -8.24 25.21
N LEU A 725 -23.55 -8.17 24.83
CA LEU A 725 -22.82 -9.33 24.32
C LEU A 725 -22.66 -10.42 25.40
N PRO A 726 -22.70 -11.72 25.03
CA PRO A 726 -22.20 -12.80 25.87
C PRO A 726 -20.75 -12.52 26.29
N GLY A 727 -20.39 -12.91 27.51
CA GLY A 727 -19.11 -12.56 28.12
C GLY A 727 -17.92 -12.93 27.23
N TYR A 728 -17.07 -11.94 26.93
CA TYR A 728 -15.75 -12.17 26.38
C TYR A 728 -14.91 -12.86 27.46
N GLU A 729 -14.77 -14.18 27.39
CA GLU A 729 -13.78 -14.89 28.20
C GLU A 729 -12.39 -14.42 27.78
N GLN A 730 -11.77 -13.62 28.64
CA GLN A 730 -10.37 -13.25 28.47
C GLN A 730 -9.52 -14.53 28.45
N PRO A 731 -8.48 -14.63 27.61
CA PRO A 731 -7.42 -15.60 27.86
C PRO A 731 -6.92 -15.38 29.29
N ALA A 732 -6.95 -16.44 30.10
CA ALA A 732 -6.85 -16.34 31.56
C ALA A 732 -5.67 -15.45 31.98
N ILE A 733 -5.90 -14.57 32.96
CA ILE A 733 -4.89 -13.64 33.49
C ILE A 733 -3.61 -14.43 33.78
N TYR A 734 -2.56 -14.17 32.98
CA TYR A 734 -1.26 -14.80 33.18
C TYR A 734 -0.76 -14.41 34.57
N LYS A 735 -0.81 -15.37 35.50
CA LYS A 735 -0.20 -15.21 36.81
C LYS A 735 1.31 -15.11 36.63
N GLU A 736 1.85 -13.95 36.98
CA GLU A 736 3.27 -13.63 36.84
C GLU A 736 4.14 -14.46 37.81
N ASP A 737 3.49 -15.20 38.73
CA ASP A 737 3.99 -16.31 39.59
C ASP A 737 4.77 -17.42 38.84
N THR A 738 4.83 -17.38 37.49
CA THR A 738 5.52 -18.38 36.69
C THR A 738 7.03 -18.07 36.65
N ILE A 739 7.82 -18.78 37.45
CA ILE A 739 9.29 -18.62 37.57
C ILE A 739 9.95 -18.55 36.18
N GLN A 740 10.48 -17.37 35.82
CA GLN A 740 11.19 -17.17 34.55
C GLN A 740 12.41 -18.09 34.48
N GLN A 741 12.55 -18.83 33.39
CA GLN A 741 13.60 -19.82 33.23
C GLN A 741 14.23 -19.77 31.83
N GLY A 742 15.52 -19.45 31.80
CA GLY A 742 16.37 -19.62 30.63
C GLY A 742 16.58 -21.10 30.28
N THR A 743 16.79 -21.38 28.99
CA THR A 743 17.30 -22.67 28.49
C THR A 743 18.77 -22.86 28.84
N MET A 744 19.53 -21.77 28.98
CA MET A 744 20.94 -21.73 29.33
C MET A 744 21.12 -21.50 30.84
N LYS A 745 22.14 -22.15 31.42
CA LYS A 745 22.56 -22.00 32.82
C LYS A 745 24.09 -22.05 32.90
N ALA A 746 24.66 -21.59 34.00
CA ALA A 746 26.09 -21.73 34.27
C ALA A 746 26.47 -23.22 34.38
N ALA A 747 27.49 -23.65 33.64
CA ALA A 747 28.05 -25.00 33.75
C ALA A 747 28.72 -25.21 35.11
N SER A 748 28.48 -26.36 35.75
CA SER A 748 28.95 -26.66 37.10
C SER A 748 30.47 -26.86 37.19
N ASN A 749 31.05 -27.60 36.25
CA ASN A 749 32.48 -27.94 36.19
C ASN A 749 33.27 -26.95 35.30
N PHE A 750 33.02 -25.65 35.46
CA PHE A 750 33.58 -24.61 34.59
C PHE A 750 35.07 -24.34 34.85
N ASP A 751 35.85 -24.27 33.77
CA ASP A 751 37.28 -23.95 33.75
C ASP A 751 37.57 -23.08 32.51
N ALA A 752 37.59 -21.76 32.71
CA ALA A 752 37.79 -20.78 31.63
C ALA A 752 39.11 -20.98 30.87
N GLY A 753 40.16 -21.47 31.55
CA GLY A 753 41.47 -21.71 30.94
C GLY A 753 41.49 -22.95 30.04
N ARG A 754 40.77 -24.01 30.45
CA ARG A 754 40.59 -25.25 29.68
C ARG A 754 39.66 -25.06 28.49
N ASP A 755 38.56 -24.33 28.67
CA ASP A 755 37.66 -23.97 27.58
C ASP A 755 38.40 -23.08 26.54
N ALA A 756 39.23 -22.14 26.99
CA ALA A 756 40.08 -21.34 26.11
C ALA A 756 41.12 -22.18 25.33
N ASP A 757 41.77 -23.16 25.98
CA ASP A 757 42.69 -24.10 25.30
C ASP A 757 41.95 -24.95 24.26
N ALA A 758 40.77 -25.46 24.60
CA ALA A 758 39.97 -26.30 23.74
C ALA A 758 39.46 -25.53 22.50
N LEU A 759 38.97 -24.29 22.68
CA LEU A 759 38.63 -23.39 21.58
C LEU A 759 39.86 -23.04 20.75
N ARG A 760 41.01 -22.76 21.37
CA ARG A 760 42.25 -22.50 20.61
C ARG A 760 42.67 -23.71 19.79
N LYS A 761 42.49 -24.94 20.30
CA LYS A 761 42.77 -26.19 19.58
C LYS A 761 41.79 -26.41 18.42
N ALA A 762 40.50 -26.14 18.63
CA ALA A 762 39.47 -26.24 17.60
C ALA A 762 39.71 -25.27 16.42
N MET A 763 40.37 -24.14 16.68
CA MET A 763 40.77 -23.11 15.71
C MET A 763 42.25 -23.23 15.28
N LYS A 764 42.84 -24.44 15.27
CA LYS A 764 44.28 -24.64 14.97
C LYS A 764 44.54 -25.73 13.94
N GLY A 765 44.50 -25.36 12.66
CA GLY A 765 44.98 -26.23 11.59
C GLY A 765 44.67 -25.68 10.21
N LEU A 766 44.43 -26.60 9.27
CA LEU A 766 43.64 -26.33 8.08
C LEU A 766 42.24 -26.86 8.37
N GLY A 767 41.25 -25.97 8.36
CA GLY A 767 39.90 -26.26 8.83
C GLY A 767 39.74 -26.07 10.35
N THR A 768 38.47 -26.06 10.77
CA THR A 768 38.01 -25.71 12.11
C THR A 768 37.24 -26.90 12.69
N ASP A 769 37.17 -27.03 14.03
CA ASP A 769 36.28 -27.97 14.71
C ASP A 769 35.06 -27.21 15.26
N GLU A 770 34.06 -27.00 14.40
CA GLU A 770 32.82 -26.31 14.78
C GLU A 770 32.08 -27.06 15.88
N GLN A 771 32.21 -28.39 15.98
CA GLN A 771 31.51 -29.18 16.97
C GLN A 771 32.05 -28.93 18.39
N THR A 772 33.37 -28.82 18.56
CA THR A 772 33.96 -28.38 19.84
C THR A 772 33.54 -26.94 20.19
N ILE A 773 33.51 -26.03 19.20
CA ILE A 773 33.05 -24.65 19.40
C ILE A 773 31.59 -24.61 19.87
N ILE A 774 30.69 -25.38 19.23
CA ILE A 774 29.28 -25.53 19.61
C ILE A 774 29.15 -26.11 21.01
N ASN A 775 29.81 -27.24 21.28
CA ASN A 775 29.70 -27.97 22.54
C ASN A 775 30.11 -27.10 23.74
N ILE A 776 31.12 -26.24 23.57
CA ILE A 776 31.56 -25.29 24.60
C ILE A 776 30.59 -24.09 24.65
N LEU A 777 30.54 -23.25 23.60
CA LEU A 777 29.87 -21.95 23.68
C LEU A 777 28.33 -22.07 23.77
N GLY A 778 27.76 -23.15 23.23
CA GLY A 778 26.34 -23.51 23.40
C GLY A 778 25.99 -24.10 24.78
N ASN A 779 26.97 -24.32 25.68
CA ASN A 779 26.76 -24.81 27.05
C ASN A 779 27.55 -24.03 28.12
N ARG A 780 27.73 -22.72 27.92
CA ARG A 780 28.26 -21.77 28.92
C ARG A 780 27.35 -20.56 28.96
N ASN A 781 26.99 -20.06 30.14
CA ASN A 781 26.23 -18.81 30.25
C ASN A 781 27.10 -17.58 29.92
N THR A 782 26.52 -16.38 29.85
CA THR A 782 27.25 -15.20 29.39
C THR A 782 28.46 -14.88 30.26
N ASP A 783 28.36 -14.97 31.59
CA ASP A 783 29.50 -14.73 32.50
C ASP A 783 30.65 -15.70 32.22
N GLN A 784 30.35 -16.96 31.93
CA GLN A 784 31.33 -17.97 31.58
C GLN A 784 31.93 -17.70 30.19
N ARG A 785 31.13 -17.31 29.19
CA ARG A 785 31.62 -16.92 27.86
C ARG A 785 32.54 -15.69 27.93
N LEU A 786 32.23 -14.71 28.76
CA LEU A 786 33.09 -13.53 29.01
C LEU A 786 34.38 -13.91 29.78
N GLN A 787 34.30 -14.83 30.76
CA GLN A 787 35.48 -15.36 31.43
C GLN A 787 36.40 -16.15 30.47
N ILE A 788 35.84 -16.92 29.52
CA ILE A 788 36.61 -17.57 28.45
C ILE A 788 37.26 -16.52 27.53
N LYS A 789 36.49 -15.50 27.09
CA LYS A 789 36.99 -14.37 26.27
C LYS A 789 38.19 -13.69 26.92
N LYS A 790 38.15 -13.50 28.25
CA LYS A 790 39.28 -13.01 29.06
C LYS A 790 40.43 -14.02 29.14
N ALA A 791 40.17 -15.25 29.57
CA ALA A 791 41.21 -16.28 29.77
C ALA A 791 41.99 -16.59 28.48
N PHE A 792 41.30 -16.62 27.33
CA PHE A 792 41.91 -16.77 26.01
C PHE A 792 42.88 -15.62 25.70
N LYS A 793 42.50 -14.37 26.00
CA LYS A 793 43.34 -13.20 25.83
C LYS A 793 44.54 -13.18 26.77
N ASP A 794 44.30 -13.39 28.07
CA ASP A 794 45.32 -13.35 29.11
C ASP A 794 46.37 -14.48 28.93
N LYS A 795 45.96 -15.66 28.44
CA LYS A 795 46.83 -16.84 28.27
C LYS A 795 47.52 -16.91 26.91
N LEU A 796 46.89 -16.41 25.83
CA LEU A 796 47.34 -16.63 24.45
C LEU A 796 47.70 -15.34 23.71
N GLY A 797 47.41 -14.16 24.27
CA GLY A 797 47.66 -12.85 23.65
C GLY A 797 46.79 -12.56 22.42
N ARG A 798 45.68 -13.28 22.23
CA ARG A 798 44.79 -13.22 21.05
C ARG A 798 43.38 -12.82 21.45
N ASP A 799 42.63 -12.26 20.51
CA ASP A 799 41.20 -12.00 20.73
C ASP A 799 40.35 -13.17 20.23
N LEU A 800 39.49 -13.70 21.10
CA LEU A 800 38.65 -14.86 20.80
C LEU A 800 37.56 -14.56 19.76
N VAL A 801 37.02 -13.34 19.74
CA VAL A 801 35.96 -12.98 18.77
C VAL A 801 36.57 -12.77 17.39
N HIS A 802 37.76 -12.19 17.31
CA HIS A 802 38.55 -12.15 16.08
C HIS A 802 38.84 -13.56 15.55
N ASP A 803 39.39 -14.45 16.38
CA ASP A 803 39.75 -15.82 15.97
C ASP A 803 38.51 -16.60 15.48
N LEU A 804 37.39 -16.56 16.22
CA LEU A 804 36.13 -17.18 15.79
C LEU A 804 35.64 -16.63 14.44
N LYS A 805 35.85 -15.34 14.15
CA LYS A 805 35.44 -14.69 12.90
C LYS A 805 36.41 -14.90 11.73
N SER A 806 37.67 -15.24 11.97
CA SER A 806 38.60 -15.67 10.90
C SER A 806 38.43 -17.14 10.53
N GLU A 807 38.05 -17.98 11.50
CA GLU A 807 37.96 -19.44 11.34
C GLU A 807 36.55 -19.92 10.95
N THR A 808 35.50 -19.12 11.19
CA THR A 808 34.11 -19.45 10.85
C THR A 808 33.45 -18.37 9.98
N SER A 809 32.50 -18.77 9.12
CA SER A 809 31.84 -17.89 8.16
C SER A 809 30.30 -17.93 8.25
N GLY A 810 29.63 -17.16 7.39
CA GLY A 810 28.17 -17.17 7.23
C GLY A 810 27.39 -16.80 8.49
N ASN A 811 26.19 -17.37 8.65
CA ASN A 811 25.31 -17.10 9.79
C ASN A 811 25.81 -17.74 11.10
N PHE A 812 26.62 -18.79 11.03
CA PHE A 812 27.28 -19.40 12.20
C PHE A 812 28.25 -18.39 12.85
N SER A 813 29.12 -17.77 12.04
CA SER A 813 30.02 -16.69 12.50
C SER A 813 29.25 -15.49 13.09
N LYS A 814 28.18 -15.03 12.42
CA LYS A 814 27.30 -13.95 12.92
C LYS A 814 26.58 -14.27 14.23
N LEU A 815 26.35 -15.56 14.52
CA LEU A 815 25.71 -16.04 15.75
C LEU A 815 26.76 -16.14 16.88
N LEU A 816 27.94 -16.70 16.58
CA LEU A 816 29.08 -16.76 17.50
C LEU A 816 29.53 -15.36 17.95
N GLU A 817 29.64 -14.40 17.04
CA GLU A 817 29.99 -13.01 17.35
C GLU A 817 29.04 -12.40 18.39
N ARG A 818 27.72 -12.57 18.21
CA ARG A 818 26.70 -12.08 19.16
C ARG A 818 26.71 -12.83 20.48
N LEU A 819 26.93 -14.15 20.45
CA LEU A 819 26.96 -15.00 21.64
C LEU A 819 28.15 -14.66 22.56
N MET A 820 29.21 -14.05 22.01
CA MET A 820 30.41 -13.62 22.72
C MET A 820 30.42 -12.12 23.11
N MET A 821 29.31 -11.41 22.92
CA MET A 821 29.11 -10.06 23.44
C MET A 821 28.59 -10.11 24.88
N ASP A 822 28.89 -9.07 25.66
CA ASP A 822 28.10 -8.78 26.87
C ASP A 822 26.64 -8.47 26.48
N PRO A 823 25.60 -8.77 27.30
CA PRO A 823 24.23 -8.57 26.87
C PRO A 823 23.86 -7.08 26.65
N VAL A 824 24.50 -6.13 27.36
CA VAL A 824 24.36 -4.68 27.12
C VAL A 824 25.10 -4.29 25.84
N GLU A 825 26.31 -4.83 25.61
CA GLU A 825 27.07 -4.68 24.35
C GLU A 825 26.23 -5.16 23.14
N LEU A 826 25.54 -6.29 23.27
CA LEU A 826 24.66 -6.86 22.24
C LEU A 826 23.40 -6.02 21.98
N ASP A 827 22.71 -5.55 23.02
CA ASP A 827 21.57 -4.64 22.85
C ASP A 827 22.04 -3.32 22.18
N CYS A 828 23.20 -2.78 22.57
CA CYS A 828 23.78 -1.59 21.93
C CYS A 828 24.14 -1.84 20.45
N PHE A 829 24.69 -3.01 20.13
CA PHE A 829 25.05 -3.41 18.76
C PHE A 829 23.82 -3.58 17.87
N GLU A 830 22.77 -4.26 18.33
CA GLU A 830 21.53 -4.44 17.57
C GLU A 830 20.80 -3.10 17.38
N LEU A 831 20.74 -2.25 18.42
CA LEU A 831 20.24 -0.87 18.28
C LEU A 831 21.06 -0.06 17.27
N LYS A 832 22.41 -0.15 17.31
CA LYS A 832 23.25 0.59 16.37
C LYS A 832 23.09 0.09 14.93
N GLN A 833 22.88 -1.20 14.74
CA GLN A 833 22.59 -1.79 13.43
C GLN A 833 21.19 -1.41 12.91
N ALA A 834 20.21 -1.18 13.81
CA ALA A 834 18.87 -0.73 13.44
C ALA A 834 18.79 0.74 12.96
N VAL A 835 19.80 1.56 13.27
CA VAL A 835 19.91 2.99 12.88
C VAL A 835 21.15 3.26 12.02
N LYS A 836 21.45 2.32 11.11
CA LYS A 836 22.67 2.34 10.28
C LYS A 836 22.39 1.83 8.88
N GLY A 837 22.15 2.76 7.97
CA GLY A 837 22.00 2.48 6.55
C GLY A 837 21.21 3.60 5.87
N LEU A 838 20.41 3.21 4.89
CA LEU A 838 19.30 4.02 4.38
C LEU A 838 18.01 3.36 4.88
N GLY A 839 17.26 4.09 5.71
CA GLY A 839 16.11 3.55 6.43
C GLY A 839 16.47 2.90 7.78
N THR A 840 15.44 2.69 8.59
CA THR A 840 15.52 2.22 9.98
C THR A 840 14.97 0.78 10.09
N ASP A 841 15.41 0.01 11.08
CA ASP A 841 14.71 -1.22 11.50
C ASP A 841 13.84 -0.90 12.74
N GLU A 842 12.61 -0.42 12.49
CA GLU A 842 11.71 -0.05 13.58
C GLU A 842 11.31 -1.28 14.42
N GLU A 843 11.22 -2.47 13.84
CA GLU A 843 10.88 -3.70 14.58
C GLU A 843 11.95 -3.99 15.65
N THR A 844 13.23 -3.85 15.32
CA THR A 844 14.34 -4.03 16.27
C THR A 844 14.39 -2.93 17.33
N LEU A 845 14.18 -1.66 16.95
CA LEU A 845 14.11 -0.56 17.93
C LEU A 845 12.98 -0.76 18.95
N ILE A 846 11.79 -1.10 18.46
CA ILE A 846 10.61 -1.35 19.28
C ILE A 846 10.83 -2.57 20.17
N GLU A 847 11.31 -3.69 19.62
CA GLU A 847 11.53 -4.94 20.37
C GLU A 847 12.46 -4.73 21.57
N ILE A 848 13.58 -4.02 21.39
CA ILE A 848 14.54 -3.77 22.48
C ILE A 848 13.96 -2.76 23.47
N LEU A 849 13.50 -1.59 23.01
CA LEU A 849 13.10 -0.49 23.90
C LEU A 849 11.78 -0.77 24.65
N ALA A 850 10.88 -1.61 24.13
CA ALA A 850 9.62 -1.96 24.80
C ALA A 850 9.69 -3.22 25.68
N SER A 851 10.79 -3.99 25.68
CA SER A 851 10.88 -5.28 26.42
C SER A 851 11.90 -5.32 27.56
N ARG A 852 12.95 -4.49 27.51
CA ARG A 852 14.02 -4.44 28.54
C ARG A 852 13.52 -3.75 29.83
N SER A 853 14.18 -4.02 30.95
CA SER A 853 13.93 -3.37 32.25
C SER A 853 14.54 -1.96 32.30
N ASN A 854 14.12 -1.14 33.26
CA ASN A 854 14.66 0.21 33.46
C ASN A 854 16.18 0.22 33.66
N GLU A 855 16.68 -0.64 34.53
CA GLU A 855 18.12 -0.81 34.81
C GLU A 855 18.89 -1.11 33.51
N ARG A 856 18.36 -2.02 32.69
CA ARG A 856 18.97 -2.40 31.42
C ARG A 856 18.93 -1.28 30.40
N LEU A 857 17.83 -0.55 30.28
CA LEU A 857 17.71 0.61 29.39
C LEU A 857 18.71 1.72 29.79
N LYS A 858 18.86 1.98 31.09
CA LYS A 858 19.87 2.89 31.64
C LYS A 858 21.31 2.43 31.35
N ALA A 859 21.60 1.14 31.50
CA ALA A 859 22.90 0.56 31.13
C ALA A 859 23.19 0.69 29.62
N ILE A 860 22.18 0.44 28.75
CA ILE A 860 22.29 0.63 27.30
C ILE A 860 22.62 2.09 26.96
N VAL A 861 21.85 3.06 27.51
CA VAL A 861 22.06 4.49 27.25
C VAL A 861 23.44 4.96 27.73
N ALA A 862 23.94 4.44 28.85
CA ALA A 862 25.27 4.75 29.37
C ALA A 862 26.42 4.10 28.56
N THR A 863 26.24 2.87 28.05
CA THR A 863 27.28 2.12 27.32
C THR A 863 27.38 2.53 25.85
N TYR A 864 26.26 2.74 25.16
CA TYR A 864 26.21 3.06 23.73
C TYR A 864 27.17 4.19 23.25
N PRO A 865 27.28 5.36 23.92
CA PRO A 865 28.23 6.39 23.50
C PRO A 865 29.70 5.99 23.69
N GLN A 866 30.01 5.04 24.59
CA GLN A 866 31.36 4.51 24.78
C GLN A 866 31.76 3.61 23.60
N SER A 867 30.81 2.84 23.06
CA SER A 867 31.00 1.97 21.89
C SER A 867 31.03 2.72 20.56
N TYR A 868 30.25 3.81 20.43
CA TYR A 868 29.99 4.45 19.11
C TYR A 868 30.26 5.96 19.04
N GLY A 869 30.73 6.61 20.11
CA GLY A 869 31.11 8.03 20.11
C GLY A 869 29.94 9.02 19.94
N LYS A 870 28.69 8.54 19.99
CA LYS A 870 27.47 9.33 19.82
C LYS A 870 26.37 8.76 20.76
N PRO A 871 25.58 9.58 21.48
CA PRO A 871 24.48 9.08 22.31
C PRO A 871 23.41 8.37 21.49
N LEU A 872 22.84 7.28 22.04
CA LEU A 872 21.74 6.52 21.42
C LEU A 872 20.57 7.43 21.02
N GLU A 873 20.17 8.33 21.90
CA GLU A 873 19.11 9.30 21.66
C GLU A 873 19.40 10.17 20.42
N LYS A 874 20.65 10.58 20.20
CA LYS A 874 21.05 11.39 19.03
C LYS A 874 21.10 10.57 17.74
N ASP A 875 21.25 9.25 17.81
CA ASP A 875 21.07 8.34 16.66
C ASP A 875 19.58 8.16 16.35
N VAL A 876 18.77 7.72 17.33
CA VAL A 876 17.33 7.50 17.16
C VAL A 876 16.60 8.77 16.73
N LYS A 877 16.93 9.94 17.30
CA LYS A 877 16.35 11.24 16.88
C LYS A 877 16.78 11.70 15.48
N SER A 878 17.87 11.16 14.92
CA SER A 878 18.29 11.46 13.54
C SER A 878 17.66 10.54 12.50
N ASP A 879 17.30 9.31 12.88
CA ASP A 879 16.72 8.29 12.00
C ASP A 879 15.17 8.32 12.01
N THR A 880 14.56 8.59 13.17
CA THR A 880 13.10 8.58 13.36
C THR A 880 12.50 9.99 13.45
N SER A 881 11.18 10.11 13.27
CA SER A 881 10.46 11.38 13.32
C SER A 881 9.07 11.27 13.98
N GLY A 882 8.34 12.39 14.06
CA GLY A 882 6.97 12.45 14.60
C GLY A 882 6.83 11.92 16.02
N ASP A 883 5.66 11.35 16.29
CA ASP A 883 5.32 10.72 17.58
C ASP A 883 6.00 9.38 17.80
N PHE A 884 6.36 8.65 16.74
CA PHE A 884 7.15 7.43 16.89
C PHE A 884 8.52 7.73 17.54
N ARG A 885 9.18 8.81 17.12
CA ARG A 885 10.39 9.33 17.79
C ARG A 885 10.13 9.70 19.25
N ARG A 886 8.97 10.29 19.58
CA ARG A 886 8.60 10.61 20.97
C ARG A 886 8.50 9.34 21.80
N LEU A 887 7.77 8.32 21.31
CA LEU A 887 7.61 7.02 21.97
C LEU A 887 8.96 6.35 22.26
N LEU A 888 9.86 6.25 21.27
CA LEU A 888 11.17 5.62 21.46
C LEU A 888 12.05 6.41 22.45
N VAL A 889 11.98 7.73 22.43
CA VAL A 889 12.71 8.61 23.38
C VAL A 889 12.16 8.48 24.80
N SER A 890 10.83 8.34 24.98
CA SER A 890 10.24 8.08 26.30
C SER A 890 10.61 6.68 26.82
N LEU A 891 10.57 5.64 25.98
CA LEU A 891 10.97 4.28 26.36
C LEU A 891 12.44 4.20 26.80
N MET A 892 13.37 4.77 26.02
CA MET A 892 14.81 4.62 26.29
C MET A 892 15.29 5.28 27.60
N GLN A 893 14.50 6.17 28.21
CA GLN A 893 14.83 6.75 29.51
C GLN A 893 14.85 5.71 30.65
N GLY A 894 14.16 4.57 30.50
CA GLY A 894 14.09 3.55 31.53
C GLY A 894 13.50 4.08 32.85
N ASN A 895 12.41 4.85 32.76
CA ASN A 895 11.75 5.49 33.90
C ASN A 895 10.31 4.98 34.14
N ARG A 896 9.91 3.85 33.53
CA ARG A 896 8.59 3.24 33.74
C ARG A 896 8.45 2.83 35.22
N PRO A 897 7.35 3.08 35.94
CA PRO A 897 7.17 2.53 37.27
C PRO A 897 7.24 0.99 37.26
N GLU A 898 8.14 0.37 38.03
CA GLU A 898 8.28 -1.10 38.11
C GLU A 898 7.54 -1.68 39.35
N THR A 899 6.56 -0.95 39.90
CA THR A 899 5.73 -1.42 41.02
C THR A 899 4.73 -2.52 40.60
N THR A 900 4.55 -3.51 41.48
CA THR A 900 3.53 -4.56 41.39
C THR A 900 2.15 -4.11 41.87
N GLU A 901 2.07 -2.98 42.58
CA GLU A 901 0.81 -2.43 43.08
C GLU A 901 -0.06 -1.87 41.94
N VAL A 902 -1.38 -2.04 42.08
CA VAL A 902 -2.38 -1.60 41.10
C VAL A 902 -3.37 -0.66 41.78
N ASN A 903 -3.45 0.58 41.31
CA ASN A 903 -4.49 1.53 41.72
C ASN A 903 -5.68 1.40 40.76
N VAL A 904 -6.73 0.71 41.22
CA VAL A 904 -7.92 0.37 40.42
C VAL A 904 -8.73 1.60 40.02
N GLU A 905 -8.86 2.61 40.88
CA GLU A 905 -9.57 3.84 40.51
C GLU A 905 -8.77 4.64 39.48
N LYS A 906 -7.46 4.76 39.67
CA LYS A 906 -6.56 5.36 38.68
C LYS A 906 -6.57 4.59 37.35
N ALA A 907 -6.75 3.26 37.38
CA ALA A 907 -6.89 2.45 36.17
C ALA A 907 -8.18 2.77 35.39
N LYS A 908 -9.29 3.09 36.08
CA LYS A 908 -10.52 3.59 35.44
C LYS A 908 -10.33 4.99 34.87
N GLU A 909 -9.71 5.91 35.63
CA GLU A 909 -9.40 7.27 35.15
C GLU A 909 -8.53 7.25 33.89
N ASP A 910 -7.45 6.45 33.90
CA ASP A 910 -6.53 6.31 32.78
C ASP A 910 -7.19 5.58 31.59
N ALA A 911 -8.07 4.61 31.84
CA ALA A 911 -8.88 3.97 30.79
C ALA A 911 -9.86 4.96 30.16
N GLN A 912 -10.54 5.81 30.95
CA GLN A 912 -11.37 6.88 30.43
C GLN A 912 -10.54 7.90 29.65
N ALA A 913 -9.33 8.24 30.12
CA ALA A 913 -8.43 9.13 29.41
C ALA A 913 -7.98 8.58 28.04
N LEU A 914 -7.87 7.26 27.85
CA LEU A 914 -7.69 6.62 26.54
C LEU A 914 -8.93 6.75 25.64
N ILE A 915 -10.13 6.57 26.21
CA ILE A 915 -11.40 6.73 25.46
C ILE A 915 -11.53 8.18 24.98
N ASP A 916 -11.31 9.16 25.86
CA ASP A 916 -11.36 10.58 25.55
C ASP A 916 -10.28 10.99 24.52
N ALA A 917 -9.08 10.40 24.61
CA ALA A 917 -7.97 10.66 23.70
C ALA A 917 -8.15 10.07 22.29
N GLY A 918 -9.01 9.05 22.13
CA GLY A 918 -9.31 8.42 20.84
C GLY A 918 -10.65 8.83 20.22
N GLN A 919 -11.71 9.00 21.02
CA GLN A 919 -13.08 9.12 20.50
C GLN A 919 -13.67 10.54 20.49
N ALA A 920 -13.05 11.51 21.18
CA ALA A 920 -13.66 12.83 21.45
C ALA A 920 -13.01 14.03 20.72
N LYS A 921 -11.97 13.82 19.89
CA LYS A 921 -11.23 14.90 19.20
C LYS A 921 -11.02 14.62 17.71
N PHE A 922 -10.69 15.67 16.96
CA PHE A 922 -10.31 15.57 15.54
C PHE A 922 -8.80 15.35 15.44
N GLY A 923 -8.39 14.08 15.28
CA GLY A 923 -7.02 13.62 15.50
C GLY A 923 -6.86 13.00 16.90
N THR A 924 -6.08 11.93 16.98
CA THR A 924 -5.78 11.22 18.24
C THR A 924 -4.88 12.10 19.10
N ASP A 925 -5.00 12.04 20.43
CA ASP A 925 -4.05 12.69 21.33
C ASP A 925 -2.80 11.81 21.48
N GLU A 926 -1.96 11.74 20.43
CA GLU A 926 -0.80 10.82 20.40
C GLU A 926 0.19 11.08 21.55
N ALA A 927 0.25 12.33 22.03
CA ALA A 927 0.99 12.71 23.22
C ALA A 927 0.43 12.01 24.49
N ARG A 928 -0.89 12.02 24.73
CA ARG A 928 -1.51 11.25 25.83
C ARG A 928 -1.31 9.75 25.69
N PHE A 929 -1.38 9.18 24.49
CA PHE A 929 -1.06 7.77 24.27
C PHE A 929 0.40 7.49 24.67
N ASN A 930 1.37 8.25 24.15
CA ASN A 930 2.78 8.10 24.50
C ASN A 930 3.03 8.20 26.01
N VAL A 931 2.46 9.22 26.68
CA VAL A 931 2.53 9.39 28.14
C VAL A 931 1.98 8.17 28.87
N LEU A 932 0.76 7.73 28.56
CA LEU A 932 0.14 6.64 29.32
C LEU A 932 0.82 5.29 29.09
N PHE A 933 1.24 4.99 27.86
CA PHE A 933 1.92 3.74 27.54
C PHE A 933 3.38 3.67 28.03
N CYS A 934 4.01 4.81 28.39
CA CYS A 934 5.33 4.85 29.02
C CYS A 934 5.28 4.97 30.55
N ASP A 935 4.40 5.82 31.10
CA ASP A 935 4.46 6.27 32.50
C ASP A 935 3.58 5.44 33.45
N ARG A 936 3.39 4.15 33.16
CA ARG A 936 2.57 3.21 33.95
C ARG A 936 3.25 1.84 34.04
N SER A 937 3.14 1.18 35.18
CA SER A 937 3.68 -0.18 35.38
C SER A 937 2.94 -1.21 34.55
N ASP A 938 3.60 -2.32 34.20
CA ASP A 938 2.98 -3.39 33.41
C ASP A 938 1.73 -4.00 34.12
N PRO A 939 1.68 -4.15 35.46
CA PRO A 939 0.45 -4.46 36.19
C PRO A 939 -0.63 -3.36 36.10
N GLN A 940 -0.27 -2.08 36.27
CA GLN A 940 -1.23 -0.98 36.15
C GLN A 940 -1.79 -0.86 34.73
N LEU A 941 -0.98 -1.07 33.69
CA LEU A 941 -1.43 -1.11 32.30
C LEU A 941 -2.36 -2.30 32.04
N ARG A 942 -2.08 -3.50 32.59
CA ARG A 942 -3.00 -4.63 32.51
C ARG A 942 -4.35 -4.32 33.19
N ALA A 943 -4.35 -3.58 34.29
CA ALA A 943 -5.59 -3.08 34.90
C ALA A 943 -6.32 -2.05 34.01
N ILE A 944 -5.60 -1.07 33.45
CA ILE A 944 -6.15 -0.09 32.50
C ILE A 944 -6.78 -0.79 31.29
N PHE A 945 -6.13 -1.82 30.73
CA PHE A 945 -6.65 -2.58 29.60
C PHE A 945 -7.93 -3.34 29.96
N ASN A 946 -8.06 -3.80 31.20
CA ASN A 946 -9.26 -4.46 31.71
C ASN A 946 -10.41 -3.47 31.95
N GLU A 947 -10.17 -2.32 32.58
CA GLU A 947 -11.20 -1.29 32.75
C GLU A 947 -11.65 -0.70 31.41
N PHE A 948 -10.71 -0.45 30.47
CA PHE A 948 -11.04 -0.01 29.12
C PHE A 948 -11.94 -1.02 28.39
N ALA A 949 -11.66 -2.32 28.51
CA ALA A 949 -12.49 -3.36 27.91
C ALA A 949 -13.91 -3.41 28.50
N LYS A 950 -14.06 -3.19 29.82
CA LYS A 950 -15.37 -3.05 30.48
C LYS A 950 -16.14 -1.81 30.01
N LEU A 951 -15.45 -0.68 29.85
CA LEU A 951 -16.05 0.61 29.47
C LEU A 951 -16.45 0.69 27.99
N THR A 952 -15.72 0.04 27.09
CA THR A 952 -15.91 0.16 25.63
C THR A 952 -16.48 -1.07 24.93
N GLY A 953 -16.38 -2.26 25.55
CA GLY A 953 -16.65 -3.53 24.87
C GLY A 953 -15.60 -3.89 23.79
N LYS A 954 -14.50 -3.13 23.66
CA LYS A 954 -13.37 -3.38 22.75
C LYS A 954 -12.07 -3.54 23.54
N SER A 955 -11.10 -4.28 23.00
CA SER A 955 -9.75 -4.27 23.59
C SER A 955 -8.96 -3.02 23.18
N VAL A 956 -8.02 -2.62 24.03
CA VAL A 956 -7.09 -1.51 23.75
C VAL A 956 -6.28 -1.74 22.48
N GLU A 957 -5.95 -2.99 22.14
CA GLU A 957 -5.22 -3.31 20.91
C GLU A 957 -6.06 -3.14 19.63
N GLU A 958 -7.38 -3.34 19.71
CA GLU A 958 -8.29 -3.05 18.59
C GLU A 958 -8.47 -1.55 18.40
N THR A 959 -8.58 -0.79 19.50
CA THR A 959 -8.67 0.68 19.45
C THR A 959 -7.37 1.31 18.94
N VAL A 960 -6.20 0.86 19.40
CA VAL A 960 -4.92 1.33 18.86
C VAL A 960 -4.78 1.01 17.36
N LYS A 961 -5.42 -0.06 16.85
CA LYS A 961 -5.46 -0.34 15.41
C LYS A 961 -6.40 0.55 14.61
N SER A 962 -7.47 1.09 15.22
CA SER A 962 -8.41 1.99 14.55
C SER A 962 -8.07 3.48 14.69
N GLU A 963 -7.36 3.87 15.76
CA GLU A 963 -7.03 5.28 16.05
C GLU A 963 -5.55 5.66 15.81
N THR A 964 -4.68 4.71 15.44
CA THR A 964 -3.27 4.99 15.10
C THR A 964 -2.79 4.15 13.92
N SER A 965 -1.83 4.68 13.15
CA SER A 965 -1.22 4.01 12.00
C SER A 965 0.31 4.07 12.01
N GLY A 966 0.95 3.32 11.11
CA GLY A 966 2.41 3.38 10.90
C GLY A 966 3.24 2.90 12.09
N ASP A 967 4.42 3.47 12.28
CA ASP A 967 5.39 2.98 13.26
C ASP A 967 5.00 3.29 14.71
N LEU A 968 4.21 4.34 14.93
CA LEU A 968 3.57 4.60 16.22
C LEU A 968 2.62 3.44 16.59
N GLN A 969 1.77 3.01 15.66
CA GLN A 969 0.87 1.86 15.83
C GLN A 969 1.67 0.58 16.09
N LYS A 970 2.73 0.30 15.33
CA LYS A 970 3.65 -0.84 15.59
C LYS A 970 4.19 -0.78 17.03
N GLY A 971 4.67 0.38 17.46
CA GLY A 971 5.26 0.62 18.77
C GLY A 971 4.29 0.39 19.92
N ILE A 972 3.11 1.02 19.88
CA ILE A 972 2.09 0.89 20.93
C ILE A 972 1.55 -0.55 21.00
N ILE A 973 1.32 -1.21 19.86
CA ILE A 973 0.90 -2.63 19.82
C ILE A 973 1.97 -3.54 20.45
N ALA A 974 3.26 -3.29 20.19
CA ALA A 974 4.32 -4.07 20.81
C ALA A 974 4.38 -3.86 22.33
N ILE A 975 4.22 -2.63 22.83
CA ILE A 975 4.09 -2.37 24.28
C ILE A 975 2.91 -3.15 24.85
N ILE A 976 1.72 -3.07 24.25
CA ILE A 976 0.53 -3.83 24.68
C ILE A 976 0.80 -5.33 24.75
N ARG A 977 1.52 -5.90 23.77
CA ARG A 977 1.86 -7.33 23.73
C ARG A 977 2.90 -7.72 24.78
N CYS A 978 3.98 -6.95 24.93
CA CYS A 978 4.98 -7.12 26.01
C CYS A 978 4.33 -7.08 27.40
N VAL A 979 3.46 -6.08 27.63
CA VAL A 979 2.74 -5.86 28.88
C VAL A 979 1.74 -7.00 29.17
N ARG A 980 1.04 -7.52 28.15
CA ARG A 980 0.16 -8.68 28.33
C ARG A 980 0.95 -9.96 28.63
N SER A 981 1.95 -10.29 27.83
CA SER A 981 2.83 -11.45 28.01
C SER A 981 4.09 -11.34 27.15
N ARG A 982 5.24 -11.05 27.79
CA ARG A 982 6.57 -11.09 27.14
C ARG A 982 6.86 -12.43 26.44
N PRO A 983 6.58 -13.61 27.04
CA PRO A 983 6.77 -14.89 26.37
C PRO A 983 5.99 -15.04 25.05
N VAL A 984 4.72 -14.62 25.02
CA VAL A 984 3.89 -14.65 23.81
C VAL A 984 4.40 -13.65 22.77
N PHE A 985 4.78 -12.43 23.18
CA PHE A 985 5.37 -11.45 22.27
C PHE A 985 6.63 -11.98 21.57
N PHE A 986 7.57 -12.57 22.31
CA PHE A 986 8.78 -13.14 21.70
C PHE A 986 8.48 -14.40 20.86
N ALA A 987 7.51 -15.23 21.25
CA ALA A 987 7.05 -16.35 20.43
C ALA A 987 6.49 -15.88 19.07
N GLU A 988 5.68 -14.81 19.05
CA GLU A 988 5.20 -14.21 17.80
C GLU A 988 6.35 -13.64 16.95
N GLN A 989 7.31 -12.95 17.57
CA GLN A 989 8.46 -12.39 16.85
C GLN A 989 9.35 -13.49 16.23
N LEU A 990 9.62 -14.58 16.97
CA LEU A 990 10.28 -15.78 16.45
C LEU A 990 9.48 -16.41 15.30
N ARG A 991 8.15 -16.52 15.45
CA ARG A 991 7.28 -17.08 14.41
C ARG A 991 7.29 -16.23 13.15
N LYS A 992 7.34 -14.90 13.25
CA LYS A 992 7.52 -13.98 12.11
C LYS A 992 8.89 -14.12 11.46
N ALA A 993 9.96 -14.20 12.25
CA ALA A 993 11.33 -14.36 11.75
C ALA A 993 11.52 -15.66 10.95
N MET A 994 10.71 -16.68 11.26
CA MET A 994 10.66 -17.99 10.60
C MET A 994 9.41 -18.16 9.70
N LYS A 995 8.92 -17.09 9.05
CA LYS A 995 7.75 -17.17 8.16
C LYS A 995 7.96 -16.41 6.85
N GLY A 996 8.20 -17.16 5.78
CA GLY A 996 8.17 -16.64 4.42
C GLY A 996 9.10 -17.43 3.51
N ALA A 997 9.56 -16.79 2.44
CA ALA A 997 10.72 -17.26 1.68
C ALA A 997 12.00 -16.81 2.39
N GLY A 998 12.54 -17.67 3.25
CA GLY A 998 13.75 -17.41 4.04
C GLY A 998 13.48 -16.85 5.45
N THR A 999 14.57 -16.66 6.19
CA THR A 999 14.58 -16.45 7.65
C THR A 999 15.20 -15.10 8.00
N LYS A 1000 14.58 -14.31 8.90
CA LYS A 1000 15.22 -13.10 9.47
C LYS A 1000 16.25 -13.53 10.53
N GLU A 1001 17.48 -13.85 10.13
CA GLU A 1001 18.47 -14.43 11.07
C GLU A 1001 18.91 -13.44 12.15
N SER A 1002 18.88 -12.12 11.89
CA SER A 1002 19.14 -11.10 12.93
C SER A 1002 18.15 -11.22 14.09
N THR A 1003 16.84 -11.19 13.79
CA THR A 1003 15.75 -11.34 14.76
C THR A 1003 15.81 -12.69 15.46
N LEU A 1004 16.02 -13.78 14.72
CA LEU A 1004 16.11 -15.14 15.28
C LEU A 1004 17.28 -15.27 16.27
N ASN A 1005 18.47 -14.81 15.88
CA ASN A 1005 19.66 -14.85 16.73
C ASN A 1005 19.54 -13.95 17.95
N ARG A 1006 19.04 -12.72 17.77
CA ARG A 1006 18.86 -11.76 18.86
C ARG A 1006 17.91 -12.29 19.92
N ILE A 1007 16.74 -12.81 19.53
CA ILE A 1007 15.75 -13.31 20.51
C ILE A 1007 16.27 -14.57 21.20
N ILE A 1008 16.81 -15.55 20.44
CA ILE A 1008 17.35 -16.77 21.05
C ILE A 1008 18.48 -16.44 22.03
N ILE A 1009 19.46 -15.59 21.68
CA ILE A 1009 20.53 -15.20 22.61
C ILE A 1009 19.96 -14.41 23.79
N THR A 1010 19.29 -13.28 23.56
CA THR A 1010 18.91 -12.34 24.64
C THR A 1010 17.82 -12.86 25.59
N ARG A 1011 17.13 -13.96 25.25
CA ARG A 1011 16.18 -14.64 26.14
C ARG A 1011 16.67 -15.97 26.70
N SER A 1012 17.75 -16.55 26.15
CA SER A 1012 18.26 -17.88 26.54
C SER A 1012 18.59 -18.02 28.02
N GLU A 1013 18.99 -16.93 28.69
CA GLU A 1013 19.35 -16.91 30.12
C GLU A 1013 18.24 -16.26 30.98
N ILE A 1014 17.05 -16.01 30.42
CA ILE A 1014 15.92 -15.30 31.08
C ILE A 1014 14.64 -16.15 31.10
N ASP A 1015 13.95 -16.30 29.96
CA ASP A 1015 12.60 -16.90 29.86
C ASP A 1015 12.37 -17.75 28.60
N LEU A 1016 13.44 -18.19 27.92
CA LEU A 1016 13.31 -18.95 26.67
C LEU A 1016 12.54 -20.27 26.84
N VAL A 1017 12.45 -20.85 28.05
CA VAL A 1017 11.55 -21.99 28.33
C VAL A 1017 10.08 -21.57 28.26
N GLN A 1018 9.71 -20.42 28.83
CA GLN A 1018 8.35 -19.88 28.72
C GLN A 1018 8.01 -19.46 27.29
N ILE A 1019 8.98 -18.92 26.54
CA ILE A 1019 8.80 -18.58 25.11
C ILE A 1019 8.56 -19.85 24.29
N LYS A 1020 9.33 -20.94 24.52
CA LYS A 1020 9.08 -22.25 23.88
C LYS A 1020 7.66 -22.76 24.17
N ALA A 1021 7.23 -22.70 25.42
CA ALA A 1021 5.88 -23.11 25.82
C ALA A 1021 4.79 -22.25 25.15
N ALA A 1022 4.94 -20.93 25.14
CA ALA A 1022 4.02 -20.00 24.48
C ALA A 1022 3.96 -20.21 22.95
N PHE A 1023 5.11 -20.45 22.31
CA PHE A 1023 5.21 -20.77 20.88
C PHE A 1023 4.44 -22.05 20.54
N ASN A 1024 4.58 -23.10 21.35
CA ASN A 1024 3.83 -24.34 21.18
C ASN A 1024 2.32 -24.12 21.40
N GLN A 1025 1.94 -23.46 22.50
CA GLN A 1025 0.54 -23.13 22.81
C GLN A 1025 -0.14 -22.29 21.72
N GLN A 1026 0.57 -21.32 21.11
CA GLN A 1026 0.00 -20.40 20.13
C GLN A 1026 0.00 -20.94 18.69
N PHE A 1027 0.95 -21.81 18.32
CA PHE A 1027 1.14 -22.27 16.94
C PHE A 1027 1.01 -23.78 16.73
N ASN A 1028 0.82 -24.57 17.81
CA ASN A 1028 0.78 -26.04 17.80
C ASN A 1028 2.02 -26.66 17.11
N ARG A 1029 3.19 -26.08 17.38
CA ARG A 1029 4.50 -26.41 16.77
C ARG A 1029 5.62 -26.19 17.80
N GLU A 1030 6.65 -27.03 17.78
CA GLU A 1030 7.83 -26.87 18.62
C GLU A 1030 8.79 -25.85 18.02
N LEU A 1031 9.34 -24.94 18.84
CA LEU A 1031 10.28 -23.91 18.39
C LEU A 1031 11.55 -24.54 17.77
N GLU A 1032 12.07 -25.60 18.38
CA GLU A 1032 13.19 -26.38 17.89
C GLU A 1032 12.91 -27.02 16.54
N ARG A 1033 11.68 -27.50 16.30
CA ARG A 1033 11.29 -28.08 15.01
C ARG A 1033 11.24 -27.04 13.91
N ASP A 1034 10.76 -25.84 14.22
CA ASP A 1034 10.71 -24.72 13.28
C ASP A 1034 12.12 -24.20 12.96
N VAL A 1035 12.97 -23.97 13.97
CA VAL A 1035 14.39 -23.64 13.78
C VAL A 1035 15.11 -24.74 12.99
N SER A 1036 14.82 -26.01 13.26
CA SER A 1036 15.39 -27.16 12.54
C SER A 1036 14.95 -27.23 11.07
N ALA A 1037 13.79 -26.65 10.70
CA ALA A 1037 13.33 -26.58 9.31
C ALA A 1037 13.89 -25.35 8.57
N GLU A 1038 13.91 -24.19 9.21
CA GLU A 1038 14.25 -22.89 8.60
C GLU A 1038 15.76 -22.54 8.67
N THR A 1039 16.60 -23.44 9.16
CA THR A 1039 18.06 -23.26 9.26
C THR A 1039 18.83 -24.55 8.92
N SER A 1040 20.13 -24.45 8.63
CA SER A 1040 20.99 -25.59 8.25
C SER A 1040 22.42 -25.46 8.79
N GLY A 1041 23.22 -26.53 8.62
CA GLY A 1041 24.64 -26.57 9.03
C GLY A 1041 24.88 -26.34 10.52
N ASP A 1042 26.08 -25.86 10.84
CA ASP A 1042 26.54 -25.61 12.21
C ASP A 1042 25.82 -24.41 12.87
N TYR A 1043 25.30 -23.50 12.04
CA TYR A 1043 24.35 -22.47 12.46
C TYR A 1043 23.09 -23.08 13.11
N LYS A 1044 22.46 -24.06 12.44
CA LYS A 1044 21.34 -24.83 13.01
C LYS A 1044 21.75 -25.57 14.28
N LYS A 1045 22.90 -26.25 14.29
CA LYS A 1045 23.39 -26.98 15.46
C LYS A 1045 23.49 -26.06 16.69
N LEU A 1046 24.11 -24.88 16.55
CA LEU A 1046 24.30 -23.95 17.67
C LEU A 1046 22.96 -23.37 18.18
N LEU A 1047 22.02 -23.03 17.29
CA LEU A 1047 20.69 -22.58 17.73
C LEU A 1047 19.94 -23.67 18.51
N LEU A 1048 19.98 -24.91 18.03
CA LEU A 1048 19.37 -26.05 18.74
C LEU A 1048 20.09 -26.33 20.07
N GLU A 1049 21.41 -26.18 20.13
CA GLU A 1049 22.19 -26.29 21.37
C GLU A 1049 21.78 -25.24 22.41
N ILE A 1050 21.51 -24.00 22.00
CA ILE A 1050 21.00 -22.93 22.88
C ILE A 1050 19.53 -23.19 23.29
N LEU A 1051 18.73 -23.84 22.44
CA LEU A 1051 17.32 -24.15 22.70
C LEU A 1051 17.08 -25.40 23.57
N LYS A 1052 18.08 -26.28 23.74
CA LYS A 1052 18.00 -27.46 24.63
C LYS A 1052 17.48 -27.09 26.02
N ASP A 1053 16.58 -27.92 26.54
CA ASP A 1053 16.02 -27.71 27.88
C ASP A 1053 17.09 -27.85 28.98
N PRO A 1054 16.99 -27.10 30.09
CA PRO A 1054 17.97 -27.16 31.17
C PRO A 1054 18.14 -28.53 31.84
N SER A 1055 17.18 -29.44 31.67
CA SER A 1055 17.25 -30.84 32.13
C SER A 1055 18.08 -31.75 31.22
N GLN A 1056 18.38 -31.32 29.99
CA GLN A 1056 19.15 -32.06 28.98
C GLN A 1056 20.64 -31.66 28.96
N ARG A 1057 21.06 -30.75 29.85
CA ARG A 1057 22.45 -30.26 29.97
C ARG A 1057 23.12 -30.89 31.19
N ASN A 1058 23.99 -31.87 30.93
CA ASN A 1058 24.90 -32.48 31.92
C ASN A 1058 26.31 -32.54 31.33
#